data_AF-A0A0M0F5L1-F1
#
_entry.id   AF-A0A0M0F5L1-F1
#
_cell.length_a   1.000
_cell.length_b   1.000
_cell.length_c   1.000
_cell.angle_alpha   90.00
_cell.angle_beta   90.00
_cell.angle_gamma   90.00
#
_symmetry.space_group_name_H-M   'P 1'
#
loop_
_entity.id
_entity.type
_entity.pdbx_description
1 polymer ?
#
loop_
_entity_poly.entity_id
_entity_poly.type
_entity_poly.pdbx_seq_one_letter_code
_entity_poly.pdbx_strand_id
1 'polypeptide(L)'
;MNLPQPVAVGIWVVLGVVLLTLVLVGRRRLVRRSAGVVPTPPAAPAEAARGAVLLGPLDALYVSSTLAGDWLARVGAHGLGDRSQAQVTVHDGGLHVARSGAPDVWVPAAAVGGAALTPGMAGKFVGKEAIVVVTWTVPAEPARHRPPAPPRPRRRAPPGGRPGPRRTNRRRPRRTRRRRLARATTRGAERRLPRRPRRPGADARERGTRHRRERRGSTVTAPVNTATTLTSATAPPADRALIVLEDGTVQTGRAYGARGTTVGEIVFNTGMTGYQETLTDPSYHRQIVVMTAPHIGNTGVNDEDPESGKIWVAGYVVRDAARRASSWRAQRTLDEELAAQGVVGISDVDTRALTRHLRELGVMRAGIFSGDALVRDGYPRTVEDLVAEVQAAPAMAGADLAREVSTDEAYVVEPFEGTTPDGEPVATVVAVDLGIKSMTPQRLAQRGVRVHVVPAASTIADIEAYAPDGVFFSNGPGDPGAATHEVELLRGVLDRGTPFFGICFGNQILGRALGYGTYKLAYGHRGINQPVMDRRTGKVEVTAHNHGFAVDAPLDGESVAPHDGGRYGRVVVSHVGLNDQVVEGLECLDLPAFSVQYHPEAAAGPHDAAYLFDRFVELMASRRAERSAAADQNTKES
;
A
#
# COMPACT_ATOMS: atom_id res chain seq x y z
N MET A 1 31.75 -23.43 -0.78
CA MET A 1 32.19 -24.82 -0.56
C MET A 1 31.41 -25.72 -1.49
N ASN A 2 32.08 -26.39 -2.43
CA ASN A 2 31.43 -27.34 -3.33
C ASN A 2 31.26 -28.67 -2.59
N LEU A 3 30.02 -29.02 -2.23
CA LEU A 3 29.72 -30.35 -1.72
C LEU A 3 29.91 -31.39 -2.85
N PRO A 4 30.45 -32.59 -2.56
CA PRO A 4 30.51 -33.66 -3.54
C PRO A 4 29.11 -33.96 -4.11
N GLN A 5 28.99 -34.14 -5.43
CA GLN A 5 27.69 -34.35 -6.07
C GLN A 5 26.77 -35.40 -5.42
N PRO A 6 27.23 -36.59 -4.97
CA PRO A 6 26.33 -37.54 -4.31
C PRO A 6 25.74 -37.00 -2.98
N VAL A 7 26.47 -36.13 -2.27
CA VAL A 7 25.97 -35.48 -1.05
C VAL A 7 24.93 -34.41 -1.39
N ALA A 8 25.16 -33.63 -2.45
CA ALA A 8 24.18 -32.65 -2.93
C ALA A 8 22.87 -33.31 -3.40
N VAL A 9 22.96 -34.42 -4.16
CA VAL A 9 21.79 -35.21 -4.58
C VAL A 9 21.05 -35.79 -3.37
N GLY A 10 21.76 -36.33 -2.38
CA GLY A 10 21.16 -36.82 -1.13
C GLY A 10 20.38 -35.73 -0.38
N ILE A 11 20.94 -34.51 -0.28
CA ILE A 11 20.26 -33.36 0.33
C ILE A 11 18.99 -33.00 -0.44
N TRP A 12 19.04 -32.93 -1.77
CA TRP A 12 17.85 -32.63 -2.59
C TRP A 12 16.75 -33.68 -2.46
N VAL A 13 17.09 -34.98 -2.39
CA VAL A 13 16.12 -36.06 -2.14
C VAL A 13 15.49 -35.91 -0.75
N VAL A 14 16.27 -35.66 0.29
CA VAL A 14 15.76 -35.45 1.65
C VAL A 14 14.85 -34.22 1.72
N LEU A 15 15.23 -33.09 1.12
CA LEU A 15 14.41 -31.88 1.05
C LEU A 15 13.10 -32.14 0.29
N GLY A 16 13.14 -32.88 -0.83
CA GLY A 16 11.97 -33.28 -1.59
C GLY A 16 10.99 -34.15 -0.78
N VAL A 17 11.51 -35.14 -0.03
CA VAL A 17 10.70 -36.00 0.86
C VAL A 17 10.11 -35.20 2.03
N VAL A 18 10.87 -34.28 2.63
CA VAL A 18 10.37 -33.40 3.70
C VAL A 18 9.27 -32.47 3.17
N LEU A 19 9.47 -31.83 2.01
CA LEU A 19 8.48 -30.96 1.38
C LEU A 19 7.19 -31.72 1.04
N LEU A 20 7.32 -32.90 0.41
CA LEU A 20 6.18 -33.77 0.11
C LEU A 20 5.43 -34.19 1.37
N THR A 21 6.15 -34.54 2.44
CA THR A 21 5.55 -34.91 3.73
C THR A 21 4.81 -33.72 4.36
N LEU A 22 5.38 -32.52 4.32
CA LEU A 22 4.72 -31.29 4.81
C LEU A 22 3.45 -30.98 4.01
N VAL A 23 3.48 -31.13 2.67
CA VAL A 23 2.30 -30.95 1.80
C VAL A 23 1.21 -31.98 2.12
N LEU A 24 1.56 -33.25 2.31
CA LEU A 24 0.61 -34.32 2.66
C LEU A 24 0.01 -34.12 4.06
N VAL A 25 0.82 -33.71 5.04
CA VAL A 25 0.36 -33.35 6.39
C VAL A 25 -0.53 -32.10 6.36
N GLY A 26 -0.18 -31.10 5.56
CA GLY A 26 -0.98 -29.89 5.33
C GLY A 26 -2.36 -30.22 4.77
N ARG A 27 -2.43 -30.98 3.66
CA ARG A 27 -3.70 -31.47 3.07
C ARG A 27 -4.52 -32.26 4.10
N ARG A 28 -3.92 -33.23 4.80
CA ARG A 28 -4.63 -34.01 5.84
C ARG A 28 -5.16 -33.15 7.00
N ARG A 29 -4.44 -32.09 7.41
CA ARG A 29 -4.91 -31.14 8.42
C ARG A 29 -6.06 -30.27 7.91
N LEU A 30 -6.00 -29.81 6.66
CA LEU A 30 -7.07 -29.03 6.03
C LEU A 30 -8.36 -29.85 5.90
N VAL A 31 -8.28 -31.08 5.37
CA VAL A 31 -9.40 -32.03 5.28
C VAL A 31 -10.06 -32.22 6.65
N ARG A 32 -9.27 -32.52 7.70
CA ARG A 32 -9.77 -32.75 9.06
C ARG A 32 -10.43 -31.52 9.69
N ARG A 33 -9.90 -30.31 9.44
CA ARG A 33 -10.50 -29.06 9.93
C ARG A 33 -11.84 -28.77 9.25
N SER A 34 -11.91 -28.95 7.92
CA SER A 34 -13.14 -28.68 7.16
C SER A 34 -14.24 -29.73 7.39
N ALA A 35 -13.88 -31.01 7.54
CA ALA A 35 -14.86 -32.11 7.63
C ALA A 35 -15.74 -32.09 8.90
N GLY A 36 -15.35 -31.33 9.94
CA GLY A 36 -16.16 -31.12 11.14
C GLY A 36 -17.07 -29.88 11.08
N VAL A 37 -16.97 -29.06 10.03
CA VAL A 37 -17.65 -27.76 9.91
C VAL A 37 -18.49 -27.67 8.63
N VAL A 38 -18.08 -28.36 7.55
CA VAL A 38 -18.78 -28.35 6.27
C VAL A 38 -19.56 -29.65 6.05
N PRO A 39 -20.91 -29.61 5.97
CA PRO A 39 -21.73 -30.77 5.65
C PRO A 39 -21.36 -31.39 4.30
N THR A 40 -21.65 -32.68 4.11
CA THR A 40 -21.49 -33.35 2.82
C THR A 40 -22.45 -32.74 1.79
N PRO A 41 -21.98 -32.29 0.61
CA PRO A 41 -22.85 -31.83 -0.47
C PRO A 41 -23.85 -32.92 -0.90
N PRO A 42 -25.04 -32.55 -1.40
CA PRO A 42 -25.94 -33.51 -2.03
C PRO A 42 -25.25 -34.16 -3.23
N ALA A 43 -25.47 -35.46 -3.43
CA ALA A 43 -25.06 -36.14 -4.66
C ALA A 43 -25.83 -35.56 -5.85
N ALA A 44 -25.19 -35.51 -7.03
CA ALA A 44 -25.88 -35.16 -8.27
C ALA A 44 -27.02 -36.16 -8.52
N PRO A 45 -28.27 -35.72 -8.75
CA PRO A 45 -29.36 -36.63 -9.07
C PRO A 45 -29.13 -37.28 -10.44
N ALA A 46 -29.88 -38.35 -10.71
CA ALA A 46 -29.94 -38.93 -12.04
C ALA A 46 -30.33 -37.87 -13.09
N GLU A 47 -29.85 -37.99 -14.31
CA GLU A 47 -29.97 -36.96 -15.36
C GLU A 47 -31.42 -36.53 -15.60
N ALA A 48 -32.35 -37.48 -15.71
CA ALA A 48 -33.79 -37.23 -15.83
C ALA A 48 -34.43 -36.48 -14.64
N ALA A 49 -33.75 -36.39 -13.50
CA ALA A 49 -34.19 -35.69 -12.29
C ALA A 49 -33.39 -34.39 -12.01
N ARG A 50 -32.49 -33.97 -12.91
CA ARG A 50 -31.87 -32.63 -12.90
C ARG A 50 -32.79 -31.56 -13.50
N GLY A 51 -33.68 -32.00 -14.39
CA GLY A 51 -34.62 -31.16 -15.13
C GLY A 51 -33.99 -30.47 -16.36
N ALA A 52 -34.71 -29.53 -16.97
CA ALA A 52 -34.37 -28.96 -18.27
C ALA A 52 -33.05 -28.16 -18.23
N VAL A 53 -32.20 -28.35 -19.24
CA VAL A 53 -30.95 -27.57 -19.39
C VAL A 53 -31.29 -26.14 -19.80
N LEU A 54 -30.80 -25.18 -19.02
CA LEU A 54 -30.94 -23.74 -19.25
C LEU A 54 -29.66 -23.12 -19.85
N LEU A 55 -28.48 -23.68 -19.54
CA LEU A 55 -27.19 -23.22 -20.06
C LEU A 55 -26.12 -24.32 -19.99
N GLY A 56 -25.27 -24.42 -21.01
CA GLY A 56 -24.14 -25.34 -21.06
C GLY A 56 -24.43 -26.66 -21.82
N PRO A 57 -23.50 -27.64 -21.76
CA PRO A 57 -22.30 -27.67 -20.92
C PRO A 57 -21.26 -26.61 -21.34
N LEU A 58 -20.66 -25.96 -20.35
CA LEU A 58 -19.55 -25.03 -20.51
C LEU A 58 -18.26 -25.64 -19.94
N ASP A 59 -17.22 -25.75 -20.77
CA ASP A 59 -15.89 -26.13 -20.29
C ASP A 59 -15.35 -25.05 -19.33
N ALA A 60 -14.93 -25.48 -18.14
CA ALA A 60 -14.43 -24.58 -17.13
C ALA A 60 -13.37 -25.20 -16.22
N LEU A 61 -12.53 -24.36 -15.61
CA LEU A 61 -11.64 -24.81 -14.55
C LEU A 61 -12.31 -24.65 -13.17
N TYR A 62 -12.59 -25.76 -12.48
CA TYR A 62 -12.99 -25.74 -11.08
C TYR A 62 -11.76 -25.53 -10.20
N VAL A 63 -11.76 -24.47 -9.39
CA VAL A 63 -10.55 -24.09 -8.62
C VAL A 63 -10.58 -24.54 -7.16
N SER A 64 -11.66 -24.25 -6.43
CA SER A 64 -11.96 -24.71 -5.06
C SER A 64 -13.19 -23.98 -4.51
N SER A 65 -13.95 -24.63 -3.61
CA SER A 65 -14.91 -23.94 -2.73
C SER A 65 -14.22 -23.37 -1.48
N THR A 66 -14.76 -22.25 -0.98
CA THR A 66 -14.34 -21.55 0.25
C THR A 66 -15.55 -21.31 1.15
N LEU A 67 -15.33 -20.96 2.42
CA LEU A 67 -16.41 -20.51 3.29
C LEU A 67 -16.88 -19.09 2.88
N ALA A 68 -18.19 -18.86 2.90
CA ALA A 68 -18.74 -17.53 2.62
C ALA A 68 -18.27 -16.52 3.69
N GLY A 69 -17.76 -15.37 3.24
CA GLY A 69 -17.15 -14.35 4.12
C GLY A 69 -15.69 -14.60 4.50
N ASP A 70 -15.12 -15.78 4.21
CA ASP A 70 -13.68 -16.05 4.36
C ASP A 70 -13.14 -16.74 3.09
N TRP A 71 -12.76 -15.92 2.13
CA TRP A 71 -12.28 -16.31 0.81
C TRP A 71 -10.92 -17.03 0.82
N LEU A 72 -10.23 -17.08 1.97
CA LEU A 72 -8.98 -17.82 2.15
C LEU A 72 -9.20 -19.18 2.84
N ALA A 73 -10.31 -19.35 3.57
CA ALA A 73 -10.73 -20.62 4.16
C ALA A 73 -11.24 -21.61 3.09
N ARG A 74 -10.31 -22.21 2.34
CA ARG A 74 -10.60 -23.34 1.43
C ARG A 74 -11.23 -24.52 2.17
N VAL A 75 -12.28 -25.07 1.60
CA VAL A 75 -12.91 -26.30 2.09
C VAL A 75 -12.08 -27.50 1.64
N GLY A 76 -11.30 -28.10 2.55
CA GLY A 76 -10.54 -29.32 2.25
C GLY A 76 -11.36 -30.61 2.28
N ALA A 77 -12.63 -30.56 2.69
CA ALA A 77 -13.51 -31.73 2.78
C ALA A 77 -14.18 -32.06 1.44
N HIS A 78 -14.64 -33.31 1.29
CA HIS A 78 -15.50 -33.76 0.19
C HIS A 78 -14.93 -33.52 -1.23
N GLY A 79 -13.61 -33.37 -1.37
CA GLY A 79 -12.95 -33.04 -2.64
C GLY A 79 -13.22 -31.61 -3.15
N LEU A 80 -13.83 -30.73 -2.34
CA LEU A 80 -14.15 -29.35 -2.72
C LEU A 80 -12.93 -28.42 -2.75
N GLY A 81 -11.80 -28.87 -2.23
CA GLY A 81 -10.53 -28.11 -2.22
C GLY A 81 -9.62 -28.43 -3.41
N ASP A 82 -9.98 -29.43 -4.22
CA ASP A 82 -9.16 -29.96 -5.31
C ASP A 82 -9.51 -29.27 -6.63
N ARG A 83 -8.47 -28.76 -7.31
CA ARG A 83 -8.56 -28.09 -8.61
C ARG A 83 -8.63 -29.14 -9.72
N SER A 84 -9.60 -29.02 -10.62
CA SER A 84 -9.83 -29.95 -11.72
C SER A 84 -10.37 -29.22 -12.95
N GLN A 85 -10.17 -29.77 -14.15
CA GLN A 85 -11.02 -29.42 -15.28
C GLN A 85 -12.46 -29.89 -14.98
N ALA A 86 -13.45 -29.16 -15.50
CA ALA A 86 -14.85 -29.40 -15.24
C ALA A 86 -15.73 -29.00 -16.43
N GLN A 87 -16.93 -29.56 -16.47
CA GLN A 87 -18.01 -29.07 -17.33
C GLN A 87 -19.17 -28.60 -16.45
N VAL A 88 -19.71 -27.44 -16.76
CA VAL A 88 -20.74 -26.75 -15.97
C VAL A 88 -22.03 -26.67 -16.78
N THR A 89 -23.10 -27.24 -16.24
CA THR A 89 -24.43 -27.24 -16.84
C THR A 89 -25.43 -26.67 -15.84
N VAL A 90 -26.16 -25.63 -16.23
CA VAL A 90 -27.27 -25.08 -15.47
C VAL A 90 -28.54 -25.80 -15.90
N HIS A 91 -29.20 -26.46 -14.95
CA HIS A 91 -30.57 -26.97 -15.12
C HIS A 91 -31.55 -26.11 -14.31
N ASP A 92 -32.83 -26.18 -14.64
CA ASP A 92 -33.93 -25.61 -13.83
C ASP A 92 -33.94 -26.13 -12.37
N GLY A 93 -33.55 -27.40 -12.16
CA GLY A 93 -33.40 -28.00 -10.83
C GLY A 93 -32.12 -27.62 -10.09
N GLY A 94 -31.10 -27.07 -10.78
CA GLY A 94 -29.82 -26.70 -10.16
C GLY A 94 -28.60 -26.71 -11.08
N LEU A 95 -27.45 -26.32 -10.52
CA LEU A 95 -26.15 -26.33 -11.20
C LEU A 95 -25.49 -27.71 -11.05
N HIS A 96 -25.16 -28.34 -12.18
CA HIS A 96 -24.30 -29.52 -12.23
C HIS A 96 -22.89 -29.14 -12.65
N VAL A 97 -21.90 -29.69 -11.95
CA VAL A 97 -20.48 -29.56 -12.24
C VAL A 97 -19.88 -30.97 -12.34
N ALA A 98 -19.71 -31.46 -13.56
CA ALA A 98 -18.95 -32.68 -13.80
C ALA A 98 -17.45 -32.37 -13.65
N ARG A 99 -16.71 -33.12 -12.82
CA ARG A 99 -15.28 -32.82 -12.55
C ARG A 99 -14.35 -33.94 -12.98
N SER A 100 -13.32 -33.61 -13.77
CA SER A 100 -12.34 -34.60 -14.22
C SER A 100 -11.44 -35.06 -13.06
N GLY A 101 -11.50 -36.36 -12.73
CA GLY A 101 -10.71 -36.97 -11.65
C GLY A 101 -11.16 -36.62 -10.22
N ALA A 102 -12.32 -35.99 -10.05
CA ALA A 102 -12.88 -35.62 -8.74
C ALA A 102 -14.41 -35.83 -8.72
N PRO A 103 -15.05 -36.00 -7.55
CA PRO A 103 -16.51 -36.16 -7.49
C PRO A 103 -17.26 -34.95 -8.03
N ASP A 104 -18.37 -35.16 -8.72
CA ASP A 104 -19.25 -34.09 -9.20
C ASP A 104 -19.75 -33.19 -8.06
N VAL A 105 -20.08 -31.94 -8.40
CA VAL A 105 -20.76 -31.00 -7.49
C VAL A 105 -22.15 -30.71 -8.03
N TRP A 106 -23.16 -30.84 -7.18
CA TRP A 106 -24.53 -30.46 -7.48
C TRP A 106 -25.01 -29.38 -6.51
N VAL A 107 -25.51 -28.27 -7.06
CA VAL A 107 -26.09 -27.16 -6.31
C VAL A 107 -27.57 -27.09 -6.68
N PRO A 108 -28.50 -27.54 -5.81
CA PRO A 108 -29.94 -27.36 -6.07
C PRO A 108 -30.26 -25.89 -6.30
N ALA A 109 -31.21 -25.56 -7.19
CA ALA A 109 -31.57 -24.17 -7.51
C ALA A 109 -31.95 -23.36 -6.24
N ALA A 110 -32.72 -23.98 -5.33
CA ALA A 110 -33.10 -23.39 -4.03
C ALA A 110 -31.93 -23.19 -3.04
N ALA A 111 -30.75 -23.73 -3.33
CA ALA A 111 -29.54 -23.57 -2.52
C ALA A 111 -28.61 -22.46 -3.04
N VAL A 112 -28.91 -21.85 -4.20
CA VAL A 112 -28.14 -20.73 -4.76
C VAL A 112 -28.55 -19.44 -4.05
N GLY A 113 -27.62 -18.85 -3.29
CA GLY A 113 -27.80 -17.56 -2.62
C GLY A 113 -27.46 -16.35 -3.50
N GLY A 114 -26.79 -16.59 -4.64
CA GLY A 114 -26.47 -15.57 -5.64
C GLY A 114 -25.36 -16.02 -6.59
N ALA A 115 -25.31 -15.41 -7.77
CA ALA A 115 -24.24 -15.60 -8.74
C ALA A 115 -23.72 -14.23 -9.19
N ALA A 116 -22.41 -14.08 -9.34
CA ALA A 116 -21.77 -12.87 -9.82
C ALA A 116 -20.68 -13.20 -10.85
N LEU A 117 -20.57 -12.35 -11.87
CA LEU A 117 -19.36 -12.24 -12.68
C LEU A 117 -18.41 -11.29 -11.95
N THR A 118 -17.20 -11.76 -11.66
CA THR A 118 -16.20 -10.95 -10.94
C THR A 118 -14.89 -10.95 -11.71
N PRO A 119 -14.36 -9.78 -12.15
CA PRO A 119 -12.98 -9.69 -12.56
C PRO A 119 -12.11 -9.89 -11.31
N GLY A 120 -11.34 -10.98 -11.26
CA GLY A 120 -10.60 -11.39 -10.06
C GLY A 120 -11.29 -12.48 -9.23
N MET A 121 -10.56 -13.02 -8.24
CA MET A 121 -10.61 -14.46 -7.95
C MET A 121 -11.07 -14.88 -6.52
N ALA A 122 -12.30 -15.40 -6.35
CA ALA A 122 -12.63 -16.40 -5.29
C ALA A 122 -13.94 -17.21 -5.53
N GLY A 123 -13.92 -18.56 -5.48
CA GLY A 123 -15.11 -19.45 -5.59
C GLY A 123 -15.61 -19.79 -7.01
N LYS A 124 -14.80 -20.48 -7.82
CA LYS A 124 -14.70 -20.21 -9.27
C LYS A 124 -15.12 -21.36 -10.19
N PHE A 125 -15.88 -21.02 -11.23
CA PHE A 125 -15.77 -21.61 -12.56
C PHE A 125 -15.08 -20.61 -13.48
N VAL A 126 -14.05 -21.03 -14.21
CA VAL A 126 -13.36 -20.19 -15.19
C VAL A 126 -13.89 -20.53 -16.58
N GLY A 127 -14.79 -19.70 -17.12
CA GLY A 127 -15.07 -19.70 -18.56
C GLY A 127 -13.94 -19.02 -19.32
N LYS A 128 -13.96 -19.04 -20.66
CA LYS A 128 -12.90 -18.44 -21.49
C LYS A 128 -12.70 -16.93 -21.26
N GLU A 129 -13.73 -16.21 -20.80
CA GLU A 129 -13.73 -14.74 -20.73
C GLU A 129 -13.98 -14.16 -19.32
N ALA A 130 -14.48 -14.95 -18.36
CA ALA A 130 -14.79 -14.44 -17.02
C ALA A 130 -14.79 -15.53 -15.93
N ILE A 131 -14.68 -15.08 -14.67
CA ILE A 131 -14.86 -15.92 -13.47
C ILE A 131 -16.30 -15.79 -12.99
N VAL A 132 -17.00 -16.93 -12.93
CA VAL A 132 -18.32 -17.03 -12.31
C VAL A 132 -18.15 -17.46 -10.86
N VAL A 133 -18.67 -16.64 -9.93
CA VAL A 133 -18.73 -16.95 -8.50
C VAL A 133 -20.16 -17.32 -8.12
N VAL A 134 -20.35 -18.55 -7.63
CA VAL A 134 -21.64 -19.05 -7.16
C VAL A 134 -21.62 -19.19 -5.64
N THR A 135 -22.44 -18.38 -4.96
CA THR A 135 -22.67 -18.50 -3.51
C THR A 135 -23.80 -19.49 -3.29
N TRP A 136 -23.54 -20.53 -2.48
CA TRP A 136 -24.52 -21.57 -2.20
C TRP A 136 -24.40 -22.13 -0.79
N THR A 137 -25.50 -22.69 -0.28
CA THR A 137 -25.59 -23.28 1.06
C THR A 137 -25.84 -24.78 0.97
N VAL A 138 -25.05 -25.59 1.68
CA VAL A 138 -25.39 -27.01 1.86
C VAL A 138 -26.45 -27.13 2.96
N PRO A 139 -27.64 -27.70 2.69
CA PRO A 139 -28.66 -27.90 3.73
C PRO A 139 -28.13 -28.80 4.85
N ALA A 140 -28.42 -28.45 6.10
CA ALA A 140 -28.16 -29.37 7.20
C ALA A 140 -29.12 -30.56 7.12
N GLU A 141 -28.61 -31.81 7.20
CA GLU A 141 -29.50 -32.97 7.42
C GLU A 141 -30.33 -32.72 8.70
N PRO A 142 -31.66 -32.98 8.67
CA PRO A 142 -32.43 -33.03 9.91
C PRO A 142 -31.81 -34.10 10.80
N ALA A 143 -31.45 -33.72 12.03
CA ALA A 143 -30.62 -34.55 12.91
C ALA A 143 -31.28 -35.91 13.17
N ARG A 144 -30.75 -36.97 12.53
CA ARG A 144 -31.18 -38.35 12.79
C ARG A 144 -30.97 -38.63 14.27
N HIS A 145 -32.04 -38.94 15.00
CA HIS A 145 -31.96 -39.23 16.43
C HIS A 145 -31.02 -40.40 16.67
N ARG A 146 -29.81 -40.11 17.14
CA ARG A 146 -28.83 -41.11 17.55
C ARG A 146 -29.29 -41.64 18.91
N PRO A 147 -29.57 -42.94 19.08
CA PRO A 147 -29.89 -43.47 20.40
C PRO A 147 -28.69 -43.24 21.35
N PRO A 148 -28.93 -42.99 22.65
CA PRO A 148 -27.86 -42.68 23.58
C PRO A 148 -26.86 -43.84 23.68
N ALA A 149 -25.57 -43.50 23.65
CA ALA A 149 -24.51 -44.49 23.77
C ALA A 149 -24.56 -45.20 25.14
N PRO A 150 -24.29 -46.52 25.20
CA PRO A 150 -24.26 -47.24 26.47
C PRO A 150 -23.17 -46.68 27.40
N PRO A 151 -23.38 -46.70 28.73
CA PRO A 151 -22.46 -46.09 29.68
C PRO A 151 -21.10 -46.80 29.67
N ARG A 152 -20.01 -46.01 29.59
CA ARG A 152 -18.64 -46.53 29.67
C ARG A 152 -18.36 -47.16 31.04
N PRO A 153 -17.60 -48.26 31.12
CA PRO A 153 -17.32 -48.93 32.38
C PRO A 153 -16.50 -48.06 33.34
N ARG A 154 -16.84 -48.11 34.63
CA ARG A 154 -16.11 -47.41 35.70
C ARG A 154 -14.66 -47.92 35.79
N ARG A 155 -13.69 -47.01 35.85
CA ARG A 155 -12.31 -47.35 36.24
C ARG A 155 -12.31 -47.99 37.64
N ARG A 156 -11.70 -49.16 37.78
CA ARG A 156 -11.44 -49.78 39.10
C ARG A 156 -10.45 -48.92 39.89
N ALA A 157 -10.67 -48.77 41.18
CA ALA A 157 -9.70 -48.24 42.12
C ALA A 157 -8.72 -49.34 42.57
N PRO A 158 -7.47 -49.01 42.93
CA PRO A 158 -6.56 -49.94 43.60
C PRO A 158 -6.98 -50.18 45.07
N PRO A 159 -6.69 -51.35 45.66
CA PRO A 159 -7.21 -51.72 46.97
C PRO A 159 -6.37 -51.18 48.16
N GLY A 160 -7.07 -50.59 49.13
CA GLY A 160 -6.90 -50.80 50.57
C GLY A 160 -5.53 -50.61 51.24
N GLY A 161 -5.34 -49.44 51.87
CA GLY A 161 -4.44 -49.22 53.02
C GLY A 161 -5.23 -48.68 54.22
N ARG A 162 -4.98 -49.19 55.44
CA ARG A 162 -5.80 -48.95 56.65
C ARG A 162 -5.56 -47.57 57.34
N PRO A 163 -6.48 -47.09 58.20
CA PRO A 163 -6.56 -45.68 58.61
C PRO A 163 -5.80 -45.31 59.89
N GLY A 164 -5.42 -44.03 60.01
CA GLY A 164 -4.89 -43.37 61.21
C GLY A 164 -5.59 -42.02 61.48
N PRO A 165 -5.54 -41.47 62.71
CA PRO A 165 -6.66 -40.70 63.26
C PRO A 165 -6.68 -39.19 62.97
N ARG A 166 -7.90 -38.64 63.02
CA ARG A 166 -8.24 -37.21 62.95
C ARG A 166 -7.43 -36.37 63.95
N ARG A 167 -6.97 -35.19 63.52
CA ARG A 167 -6.69 -34.05 64.41
C ARG A 167 -7.30 -32.75 63.87
N THR A 168 -7.61 -31.86 64.81
CA THR A 168 -8.61 -30.80 64.65
C THR A 168 -8.02 -29.43 64.34
N ASN A 169 -8.84 -28.59 63.71
CA ASN A 169 -8.58 -27.18 63.48
C ASN A 169 -8.32 -26.43 64.81
N ARG A 170 -7.18 -25.72 64.93
CA ARG A 170 -6.97 -24.69 65.96
C ARG A 170 -6.47 -23.40 65.34
N ARG A 171 -7.24 -22.32 65.53
CA ARG A 171 -6.89 -20.93 65.23
C ARG A 171 -5.95 -20.34 66.31
N ARG A 172 -5.39 -19.17 65.97
CA ARG A 172 -4.83 -18.07 66.83
C ARG A 172 -3.30 -18.07 67.06
N PRO A 173 -2.69 -16.90 67.37
CA PRO A 173 -3.13 -15.51 67.15
C PRO A 173 -2.06 -14.54 66.59
N ARG A 174 -2.51 -13.31 66.30
CA ARG A 174 -1.72 -12.07 66.12
C ARG A 174 -0.60 -11.90 67.16
N ARG A 175 0.52 -11.29 66.73
CA ARG A 175 1.38 -10.48 67.61
C ARG A 175 1.51 -9.05 67.08
N THR A 176 1.38 -8.11 68.00
CA THR A 176 1.51 -6.66 67.80
C THR A 176 2.95 -6.21 68.05
N ARG A 177 3.40 -5.13 67.39
CA ARG A 177 4.40 -4.21 67.97
C ARG A 177 4.15 -2.78 67.51
N ARG A 178 4.18 -1.84 68.47
CA ARG A 178 4.07 -0.38 68.29
C ARG A 178 5.46 0.26 68.44
N ARG A 179 5.74 1.33 67.69
CA ARG A 179 6.44 2.59 68.05
C ARG A 179 6.23 3.55 66.85
N ARG A 180 5.61 4.73 66.99
CA ARG A 180 6.09 6.03 67.57
C ARG A 180 7.30 6.61 66.82
N LEU A 181 7.42 7.91 66.49
CA LEU A 181 6.49 9.08 66.41
C LEU A 181 7.26 10.30 65.81
N ALA A 182 6.57 11.41 65.48
CA ALA A 182 7.01 12.75 64.95
C ALA A 182 6.99 12.88 63.40
N ARG A 183 6.28 13.83 62.74
CA ARG A 183 6.16 15.32 62.81
C ARG A 183 7.44 16.05 62.36
N ALA A 184 7.40 17.13 61.56
CA ALA A 184 6.36 18.16 61.40
C ALA A 184 6.34 18.91 60.04
N THR A 185 5.26 19.70 59.82
CA THR A 185 5.13 20.92 58.94
C THR A 185 5.36 20.79 57.42
N THR A 186 4.65 21.49 56.52
CA THR A 186 4.03 22.84 56.60
C THR A 186 2.57 22.92 56.09
N ARG A 187 1.93 24.09 56.27
CA ARG A 187 0.60 24.48 55.75
C ARG A 187 0.65 25.90 55.17
N GLY A 188 -0.11 26.12 54.09
CA GLY A 188 -0.67 27.40 53.62
C GLY A 188 -1.71 27.03 52.54
N ALA A 189 -3.01 27.29 52.67
CA ALA A 189 -3.71 28.59 52.69
C ALA A 189 -3.54 29.35 51.35
N GLU A 190 -4.57 29.90 50.70
CA GLU A 190 -6.04 29.86 50.89
C GLU A 190 -6.69 30.48 49.63
N ARG A 191 -7.90 30.05 49.22
CA ARG A 191 -9.06 30.92 48.86
C ARG A 191 -10.22 30.14 48.23
N ARG A 192 -11.42 30.74 48.34
CA ARG A 192 -12.71 30.16 47.98
C ARG A 192 -13.49 31.12 47.07
N LEU A 193 -14.20 30.55 46.08
CA LEU A 193 -15.56 30.94 45.64
C LEU A 193 -15.72 32.30 44.92
N PRO A 194 -16.81 32.56 44.15
CA PRO A 194 -18.17 32.01 44.30
C PRO A 194 -18.84 31.34 43.08
N ARG A 195 -20.08 30.88 43.32
CA ARG A 195 -20.98 30.17 42.41
C ARG A 195 -22.23 31.03 42.13
N ARG A 196 -22.93 30.67 41.03
CA ARG A 196 -24.39 30.88 40.78
C ARG A 196 -24.81 32.29 40.31
N PRO A 197 -25.94 32.45 39.56
CA PRO A 197 -27.26 31.83 39.79
C PRO A 197 -27.83 30.92 38.67
N ARG A 198 -29.13 30.58 38.77
CA ARG A 198 -29.92 29.62 37.96
C ARG A 198 -31.34 30.19 37.72
N ARG A 199 -31.91 29.98 36.51
CA ARG A 199 -33.37 29.98 36.15
C ARG A 199 -34.11 31.35 36.21
N PRO A 200 -35.33 31.51 35.61
CA PRO A 200 -36.23 30.59 34.86
C PRO A 200 -36.33 30.94 33.34
N GLY A 201 -37.22 30.39 32.48
CA GLY A 201 -38.02 29.14 32.58
C GLY A 201 -39.52 29.23 32.11
N ALA A 202 -39.82 28.79 30.87
CA ALA A 202 -41.16 28.50 30.29
C ALA A 202 -40.96 27.39 29.21
N ASP A 203 -41.74 26.31 29.07
CA ASP A 203 -43.16 26.18 28.64
C ASP A 203 -43.44 26.74 27.23
N ALA A 204 -44.05 26.02 26.27
CA ALA A 204 -44.69 24.70 26.34
C ALA A 204 -44.81 23.96 24.97
N ARG A 205 -44.87 22.62 25.04
CA ARG A 205 -45.64 21.67 24.19
C ARG A 205 -45.59 21.76 22.66
N GLU A 206 -45.15 20.66 22.05
CA GLU A 206 -46.04 19.93 21.14
C GLU A 206 -45.86 18.40 21.30
N ARG A 207 -46.88 17.61 20.93
CA ARG A 207 -46.94 16.15 21.19
C ARG A 207 -46.89 15.37 19.87
N GLY A 208 -45.92 14.47 19.73
CA GLY A 208 -45.83 13.52 18.61
C GLY A 208 -45.55 12.10 19.13
N THR A 209 -46.59 11.30 19.33
CA THR A 209 -46.49 9.91 19.78
C THR A 209 -45.89 8.98 18.71
N ARG A 210 -44.95 8.09 19.08
CA ARG A 210 -44.71 6.83 18.37
C ARG A 210 -44.17 5.73 19.30
N HIS A 211 -44.44 4.48 18.92
CA HIS A 211 -44.47 3.33 19.84
C HIS A 211 -43.10 2.78 20.25
N ARG A 212 -43.01 2.41 21.55
CA ARG A 212 -42.06 1.45 22.10
C ARG A 212 -42.23 0.08 21.41
N ARG A 213 -41.17 -0.45 20.81
CA ARG A 213 -41.04 -1.89 20.56
C ARG A 213 -39.64 -2.36 20.95
N GLU A 214 -39.58 -3.23 21.94
CA GLU A 214 -38.32 -3.75 22.48
C GLU A 214 -37.66 -4.70 21.49
N ARG A 215 -36.34 -4.56 21.32
CA ARG A 215 -35.47 -5.65 20.84
C ARG A 215 -34.26 -5.77 21.74
N ARG A 216 -34.07 -6.98 22.27
CA ARG A 216 -32.95 -7.33 23.15
C ARG A 216 -31.67 -7.41 22.32
N GLY A 217 -30.69 -6.56 22.61
CA GLY A 217 -29.33 -6.71 22.10
C GLY A 217 -28.59 -7.78 22.91
N SER A 218 -28.05 -8.80 22.23
CA SER A 218 -27.19 -9.81 22.85
C SER A 218 -25.73 -9.35 22.81
N THR A 219 -25.23 -8.79 23.90
CA THR A 219 -23.79 -8.50 24.08
C THR A 219 -23.00 -9.80 24.12
N VAL A 220 -22.14 -10.02 23.11
CA VAL A 220 -21.11 -11.06 23.16
C VAL A 220 -19.88 -10.47 23.86
N THR A 221 -19.71 -10.78 25.14
CA THR A 221 -18.50 -10.46 25.90
C THR A 221 -17.34 -11.34 25.44
N ALA A 222 -16.31 -10.76 24.83
CA ALA A 222 -15.00 -11.39 24.72
C ALA A 222 -14.35 -11.51 26.13
N PRO A 223 -13.52 -12.54 26.38
CA PRO A 223 -12.93 -12.74 27.70
C PRO A 223 -11.89 -11.66 28.01
N VAL A 224 -12.15 -10.87 29.04
CA VAL A 224 -11.16 -9.98 29.67
C VAL A 224 -10.12 -10.86 30.36
N ASN A 225 -8.88 -10.87 29.84
CA ASN A 225 -7.78 -11.52 30.54
C ASN A 225 -7.51 -10.82 31.88
N THR A 226 -7.41 -11.62 32.93
CA THR A 226 -7.32 -11.15 34.32
C THR A 226 -6.05 -10.36 34.57
N ALA A 227 -6.15 -9.26 35.32
CA ALA A 227 -5.02 -8.40 35.63
C ALA A 227 -3.91 -9.13 36.41
N THR A 228 -2.77 -9.36 35.75
CA THR A 228 -1.53 -9.73 36.42
C THR A 228 -0.91 -8.48 37.03
N THR A 229 -0.80 -8.43 38.36
CA THR A 229 -0.06 -7.37 39.08
C THR A 229 1.42 -7.37 38.67
N LEU A 230 1.81 -6.39 37.86
CA LEU A 230 3.20 -6.17 37.44
C LEU A 230 3.97 -5.34 38.49
N THR A 231 4.52 -6.01 39.50
CA THR A 231 5.61 -5.44 40.31
C THR A 231 6.97 -5.66 39.62
N SER A 232 7.31 -4.76 38.70
CA SER A 232 8.68 -4.34 38.34
C SER A 232 8.60 -3.39 37.14
N ALA A 233 8.77 -2.09 37.37
CA ALA A 233 8.92 -1.12 36.28
C ALA A 233 10.37 -1.18 35.76
N THR A 234 10.71 -2.27 35.08
CA THR A 234 11.97 -2.38 34.35
C THR A 234 11.89 -1.47 33.13
N ALA A 235 12.90 -0.63 32.90
CA ALA A 235 12.96 0.21 31.70
C ALA A 235 12.80 -0.65 30.43
N PRO A 236 12.17 -0.13 29.36
CA PRO A 236 12.10 -0.86 28.10
C PRO A 236 13.51 -1.25 27.63
N PRO A 237 13.68 -2.38 26.92
CA PRO A 237 14.96 -2.72 26.29
C PRO A 237 15.46 -1.53 25.48
N ALA A 238 16.76 -1.23 25.54
CA ALA A 238 17.32 -0.02 24.92
C ALA A 238 16.93 0.11 23.44
N ASP A 239 16.85 -0.99 22.71
CA ASP A 239 16.48 -1.02 21.29
C ASP A 239 14.98 -0.95 21.01
N ARG A 240 14.10 -0.85 22.00
CA ARG A 240 12.65 -0.88 21.76
C ARG A 240 12.22 0.32 20.92
N ALA A 241 11.43 0.04 19.89
CA ALA A 241 10.72 1.04 19.10
C ALA A 241 9.24 0.67 18.94
N LEU A 242 8.39 1.68 18.73
CA LEU A 242 6.98 1.55 18.39
C LEU A 242 6.70 2.28 17.08
N ILE A 243 5.92 1.66 16.20
CA ILE A 243 5.19 2.34 15.13
C ILE A 243 3.73 2.48 15.58
N VAL A 244 3.21 3.70 15.54
CA VAL A 244 1.87 4.08 16.00
C VAL A 244 1.14 4.79 14.88
N LEU A 245 -0.05 4.33 14.51
CA LEU A 245 -0.92 4.94 13.49
C LEU A 245 -1.99 5.82 14.17
N GLU A 246 -2.54 6.78 13.44
CA GLU A 246 -3.54 7.72 13.99
C GLU A 246 -4.86 7.07 14.44
N ASP A 247 -5.15 5.86 13.98
CA ASP A 247 -6.31 5.06 14.38
C ASP A 247 -6.10 4.25 15.68
N GLY A 248 -4.90 4.35 16.28
CA GLY A 248 -4.52 3.60 17.47
C GLY A 248 -3.86 2.24 17.22
N THR A 249 -3.63 1.86 15.97
CA THR A 249 -2.87 0.65 15.63
C THR A 249 -1.41 0.82 16.03
N VAL A 250 -0.88 -0.15 16.80
CA VAL A 250 0.52 -0.15 17.27
C VAL A 250 1.19 -1.47 16.92
N GLN A 251 2.42 -1.40 16.42
CA GLN A 251 3.33 -2.55 16.43
C GLN A 251 4.61 -2.21 17.19
N THR A 252 5.15 -3.20 17.92
CA THR A 252 6.44 -3.10 18.60
C THR A 252 7.52 -3.76 17.74
N GLY A 253 8.66 -3.09 17.62
CA GLY A 253 9.83 -3.56 16.89
C GLY A 253 11.11 -3.08 17.56
N ARG A 254 12.18 -2.99 16.78
CA ARG A 254 13.50 -2.52 17.22
C ARG A 254 13.91 -1.26 16.46
N ALA A 255 14.51 -0.30 17.15
CA ALA A 255 15.05 0.92 16.54
C ALA A 255 16.03 0.58 15.41
N TYR A 256 15.95 1.31 14.30
CA TYR A 256 16.75 1.10 13.10
C TYR A 256 17.10 2.46 12.51
N GLY A 257 18.39 2.74 12.26
CA GLY A 257 18.84 4.11 12.00
C GLY A 257 18.83 4.98 13.26
N ALA A 258 18.39 6.23 13.14
CA ALA A 258 18.37 7.18 14.25
C ALA A 258 17.33 6.83 15.32
N ARG A 259 17.58 7.30 16.56
CA ARG A 259 16.70 7.13 17.72
C ARG A 259 15.98 8.44 18.02
N GLY A 260 14.74 8.36 18.49
CA GLY A 260 13.91 9.52 18.79
C GLY A 260 12.48 9.36 18.28
N THR A 261 11.89 10.48 17.85
CA THR A 261 10.55 10.56 17.25
C THR A 261 10.63 10.99 15.80
N THR A 262 9.78 10.42 14.94
CA THR A 262 9.36 11.04 13.69
C THR A 262 7.86 10.85 13.48
N VAL A 263 7.23 11.75 12.71
CA VAL A 263 5.81 11.68 12.31
C VAL A 263 5.68 12.03 10.82
N GLY A 264 4.69 11.42 10.15
CA GLY A 264 4.44 11.63 8.74
C GLY A 264 3.26 10.81 8.21
N GLU A 265 2.96 10.92 6.92
CA GLU A 265 1.99 10.02 6.27
C GLU A 265 2.64 8.63 6.05
N ILE A 266 2.08 7.57 6.62
CA ILE A 266 2.59 6.22 6.42
C ILE A 266 2.11 5.63 5.10
N VAL A 267 3.06 5.11 4.33
CA VAL A 267 2.86 4.56 2.98
C VAL A 267 3.60 3.23 2.87
N PHE A 268 3.30 2.41 1.87
CA PHE A 268 4.07 1.19 1.59
C PHE A 268 4.61 1.19 0.16
N ASN A 269 5.74 0.52 -0.06
CA ASN A 269 6.36 0.37 -1.38
C ASN A 269 6.58 -1.13 -1.72
N THR A 270 6.22 -1.55 -2.94
CA THR A 270 6.33 -2.94 -3.44
C THR A 270 7.69 -3.31 -4.05
N GLY A 271 8.63 -2.38 -4.10
CA GLY A 271 10.01 -2.57 -4.55
C GLY A 271 10.75 -3.65 -3.75
N MET A 272 11.25 -4.66 -4.46
CA MET A 272 12.09 -5.73 -3.90
C MET A 272 13.60 -5.42 -3.96
N THR A 273 13.95 -4.38 -4.70
CA THR A 273 15.30 -3.85 -4.91
C THR A 273 15.20 -2.34 -4.98
N GLY A 274 16.33 -1.65 -4.87
CA GLY A 274 16.40 -0.21 -5.07
C GLY A 274 15.88 0.63 -3.90
N TYR A 275 16.16 0.17 -2.68
CA TYR A 275 15.73 0.86 -1.47
C TYR A 275 16.50 2.17 -1.22
N GLN A 276 17.71 2.33 -1.78
CA GLN A 276 18.49 3.55 -1.59
C GLN A 276 17.95 4.68 -2.46
N GLU A 277 17.68 4.37 -3.73
CA GLU A 277 16.96 5.19 -4.70
C GLU A 277 15.59 5.59 -4.13
N THR A 278 14.86 4.63 -3.56
CA THR A 278 13.57 4.88 -2.86
C THR A 278 13.73 5.83 -1.67
N LEU A 279 14.81 5.71 -0.87
CA LEU A 279 15.03 6.59 0.29
C LEU A 279 15.42 8.01 -0.10
N THR A 280 16.07 8.17 -1.27
CA THR A 280 16.61 9.43 -1.78
C THR A 280 15.73 10.12 -2.83
N ASP A 281 14.57 9.53 -3.17
CA ASP A 281 13.51 10.18 -3.97
C ASP A 281 12.80 11.30 -3.15
N PRO A 282 12.88 12.58 -3.58
CA PRO A 282 12.25 13.70 -2.89
C PRO A 282 10.73 13.59 -2.73
N SER A 283 10.06 12.79 -3.56
CA SER A 283 8.61 12.59 -3.54
C SER A 283 8.12 11.88 -2.25
N TYR A 284 9.03 11.32 -1.45
CA TYR A 284 8.76 10.78 -0.10
C TYR A 284 8.91 11.80 1.04
N HIS A 285 9.17 13.07 0.77
CA HIS A 285 9.23 14.09 1.83
C HIS A 285 7.98 14.06 2.73
N ARG A 286 8.20 14.06 4.05
CA ARG A 286 7.16 13.89 5.10
C ARG A 286 6.39 12.55 5.09
N GLN A 287 6.87 11.52 4.38
CA GLN A 287 6.27 10.17 4.38
C GLN A 287 7.10 9.16 5.18
N ILE A 288 6.43 8.25 5.89
CA ILE A 288 7.03 7.10 6.57
C ILE A 288 6.87 5.88 5.66
N VAL A 289 7.97 5.34 5.13
CA VAL A 289 7.93 4.28 4.12
C VAL A 289 8.01 2.89 4.76
N VAL A 290 7.00 2.06 4.49
CA VAL A 290 6.96 0.64 4.84
C VAL A 290 7.41 -0.21 3.65
N MET A 291 8.52 -0.93 3.82
CA MET A 291 8.94 -1.90 2.81
C MET A 291 8.14 -3.20 2.93
N THR A 292 7.50 -3.59 1.83
CA THR A 292 6.84 -4.90 1.72
C THR A 292 7.83 -6.04 1.54
N ALA A 293 8.98 -5.77 0.89
CA ALA A 293 10.09 -6.69 0.77
C ALA A 293 10.70 -6.95 2.15
N PRO A 294 10.90 -8.22 2.55
CA PRO A 294 11.17 -8.53 3.95
C PRO A 294 12.60 -8.19 4.38
N HIS A 295 13.60 -8.45 3.52
CA HIS A 295 15.02 -8.23 3.81
C HIS A 295 15.49 -6.93 3.16
N ILE A 296 15.94 -5.97 3.96
CA ILE A 296 16.32 -4.62 3.52
C ILE A 296 17.73 -4.28 4.04
N GLY A 297 18.53 -3.56 3.24
CA GLY A 297 19.94 -3.25 3.55
C GLY A 297 20.95 -4.31 3.10
N ASN A 298 20.51 -5.34 2.37
CA ASN A 298 21.36 -6.47 1.94
C ASN A 298 22.51 -6.06 1.00
N THR A 299 22.34 -5.00 0.20
CA THR A 299 23.39 -4.46 -0.69
C THR A 299 24.17 -3.30 -0.08
N GLY A 300 23.91 -2.92 1.18
CA GLY A 300 24.48 -1.71 1.80
C GLY A 300 23.99 -0.42 1.13
N VAL A 301 24.78 0.64 1.23
CA VAL A 301 24.63 1.87 0.44
C VAL A 301 25.96 2.30 -0.20
N ASN A 302 25.89 3.18 -1.21
CA ASN A 302 27.04 3.71 -1.96
C ASN A 302 26.75 5.13 -2.49
N ASP A 303 27.74 5.82 -3.05
CA ASP A 303 27.58 7.21 -3.56
C ASP A 303 27.03 7.32 -5.00
N GLU A 304 26.77 6.21 -5.69
CA GLU A 304 26.31 6.19 -7.09
C GLU A 304 24.78 6.05 -7.22
N ASP A 305 24.13 5.34 -6.28
CA ASP A 305 22.68 5.11 -6.25
C ASP A 305 21.79 6.23 -5.63
N PRO A 306 22.27 7.35 -5.04
CA PRO A 306 21.39 8.44 -4.61
C PRO A 306 20.67 9.16 -5.76
N GLU A 307 19.34 9.20 -5.70
CA GLU A 307 18.52 9.99 -6.63
C GLU A 307 18.44 11.49 -6.26
N SER A 308 19.01 11.89 -5.13
CA SER A 308 19.20 13.29 -4.73
C SER A 308 20.25 13.41 -3.62
N GLY A 309 20.52 14.64 -3.15
CA GLY A 309 21.57 14.92 -2.17
C GLY A 309 21.36 14.41 -0.74
N LYS A 310 20.19 13.84 -0.39
CA LYS A 310 19.92 13.27 0.95
C LYS A 310 18.76 12.27 0.94
N ILE A 311 18.55 11.59 2.07
CA ILE A 311 17.36 10.79 2.35
C ILE A 311 16.18 11.72 2.69
N TRP A 312 15.02 11.52 2.03
CA TRP A 312 13.84 12.37 2.18
C TRP A 312 12.70 11.75 2.99
N VAL A 313 12.71 10.43 3.23
CA VAL A 313 11.68 9.79 4.05
C VAL A 313 11.70 10.38 5.47
N ALA A 314 10.53 10.67 6.02
CA ALA A 314 10.41 11.07 7.43
C ALA A 314 10.81 9.92 8.37
N GLY A 315 10.59 8.67 7.95
CA GLY A 315 10.99 7.49 8.69
C GLY A 315 10.85 6.21 7.88
N TYR A 316 11.38 5.11 8.41
CA TYR A 316 11.53 3.87 7.64
C TYR A 316 11.13 2.62 8.43
N VAL A 317 10.33 1.75 7.82
CA VAL A 317 9.72 0.58 8.48
C VAL A 317 10.04 -0.69 7.69
N VAL A 318 10.78 -1.61 8.30
CA VAL A 318 11.25 -2.85 7.66
C VAL A 318 10.89 -4.10 8.47
N ARG A 319 10.79 -5.25 7.80
CA ARG A 319 10.56 -6.53 8.50
C ARG A 319 11.85 -7.09 9.09
N ASP A 320 12.88 -7.28 8.28
CA ASP A 320 14.15 -7.90 8.65
C ASP A 320 15.29 -7.02 8.10
N ALA A 321 15.93 -6.26 9.00
CA ALA A 321 17.10 -5.46 8.66
C ALA A 321 18.31 -6.37 8.44
N ALA A 322 19.03 -6.18 7.34
CA ALA A 322 20.18 -7.00 7.00
C ALA A 322 21.28 -6.88 8.05
N ARG A 323 21.63 -8.01 8.68
CA ARG A 323 22.70 -8.11 9.69
C ARG A 323 24.09 -7.71 9.20
N ARG A 324 24.28 -7.58 7.89
CA ARG A 324 25.46 -7.04 7.20
C ARG A 324 25.08 -6.67 5.76
N ALA A 325 25.73 -5.66 5.20
CA ALA A 325 25.78 -5.45 3.76
C ALA A 325 26.64 -6.52 3.07
N SER A 326 26.33 -6.86 1.81
CA SER A 326 27.07 -7.86 1.04
C SER A 326 26.94 -7.64 -0.49
N SER A 327 27.36 -6.46 -0.96
CA SER A 327 27.51 -6.15 -2.40
C SER A 327 28.95 -5.67 -2.67
N TRP A 328 29.42 -5.82 -3.91
CA TRP A 328 30.72 -5.26 -4.32
C TRP A 328 30.72 -3.74 -4.41
N ARG A 329 29.53 -3.12 -4.57
CA ARG A 329 29.31 -1.66 -4.50
C ARG A 329 29.14 -1.14 -3.07
N ALA A 330 28.94 -2.01 -2.08
CA ALA A 330 28.62 -1.58 -0.72
C ALA A 330 29.80 -0.84 -0.07
N GLN A 331 29.57 0.41 0.36
CA GLN A 331 30.56 1.21 1.09
C GLN A 331 30.21 1.33 2.58
N ARG A 332 28.92 1.38 2.92
CA ARG A 332 28.36 1.53 4.29
C ARG A 332 27.18 0.58 4.49
N THR A 333 26.78 0.33 5.73
CA THR A 333 25.48 -0.32 6.00
C THR A 333 24.34 0.69 5.96
N LEU A 334 23.10 0.21 5.77
CA LEU A 334 21.94 1.09 5.68
C LEU A 334 21.53 1.69 7.05
N ASP A 335 21.75 0.98 8.15
CA ASP A 335 21.54 1.52 9.51
C ASP A 335 22.53 2.62 9.87
N GLU A 336 23.80 2.51 9.44
CA GLU A 336 24.80 3.57 9.60
C GLU A 336 24.37 4.84 8.85
N GLU A 337 23.92 4.71 7.61
CA GLU A 337 23.48 5.85 6.78
C GLU A 337 22.20 6.52 7.33
N LEU A 338 21.20 5.73 7.70
CA LEU A 338 19.97 6.24 8.32
C LEU A 338 20.28 6.96 9.65
N ALA A 339 21.21 6.44 10.46
CA ALA A 339 21.63 7.09 11.70
C ALA A 339 22.43 8.39 11.43
N ALA A 340 23.32 8.39 10.45
CA ALA A 340 24.13 9.55 10.07
C ALA A 340 23.27 10.73 9.57
N GLN A 341 22.20 10.44 8.80
CA GLN A 341 21.26 11.45 8.31
C GLN A 341 20.09 11.75 9.28
N GLY A 342 20.08 11.17 10.49
CA GLY A 342 19.05 11.43 11.50
C GLY A 342 17.68 10.80 11.22
N VAL A 343 17.59 9.85 10.29
CA VAL A 343 16.34 9.22 9.85
C VAL A 343 15.91 8.15 10.87
N VAL A 344 14.76 8.37 11.51
CA VAL A 344 14.22 7.46 12.53
C VAL A 344 13.51 6.29 11.87
N GLY A 345 13.93 5.07 12.20
CA GLY A 345 13.37 3.84 11.63
C GLY A 345 13.08 2.74 12.65
N ILE A 346 12.41 1.71 12.18
CA ILE A 346 12.00 0.54 12.96
C ILE A 346 12.06 -0.75 12.13
N SER A 347 12.61 -1.79 12.75
CA SER A 347 12.74 -3.15 12.24
C SER A 347 11.96 -4.15 13.09
N ASP A 348 11.89 -5.42 12.67
CA ASP A 348 11.11 -6.48 13.34
C ASP A 348 9.58 -6.28 13.36
N VAL A 349 9.05 -5.46 12.45
CA VAL A 349 7.62 -5.14 12.31
C VAL A 349 6.94 -6.10 11.32
N ASP A 350 5.68 -6.48 11.54
CA ASP A 350 4.87 -7.16 10.50
C ASP A 350 4.42 -6.13 9.45
N THR A 351 5.34 -5.85 8.51
CA THR A 351 5.11 -4.94 7.39
C THR A 351 3.99 -5.44 6.47
N ARG A 352 3.70 -6.75 6.44
CA ARG A 352 2.57 -7.30 5.69
C ARG A 352 1.24 -6.96 6.35
N ALA A 353 1.17 -6.99 7.68
CA ALA A 353 -0.01 -6.53 8.42
C ALA A 353 -0.23 -5.02 8.21
N LEU A 354 0.82 -4.19 8.30
CA LEU A 354 0.72 -2.75 7.99
C LEU A 354 0.26 -2.50 6.54
N THR A 355 0.88 -3.16 5.56
CA THR A 355 0.53 -3.02 4.14
C THR A 355 -0.95 -3.35 3.89
N ARG A 356 -1.46 -4.42 4.52
CA ARG A 356 -2.87 -4.76 4.42
C ARG A 356 -3.77 -3.72 5.07
N HIS A 357 -3.39 -3.21 6.24
CA HIS A 357 -4.11 -2.17 6.96
C HIS A 357 -4.26 -0.90 6.12
N LEU A 358 -3.14 -0.39 5.58
CA LEU A 358 -3.12 0.81 4.72
C LEU A 358 -3.85 0.60 3.40
N ARG A 359 -3.82 -0.60 2.83
CA ARG A 359 -4.61 -0.93 1.64
C ARG A 359 -6.12 -1.00 1.93
N GLU A 360 -6.51 -1.50 3.10
CA GLU A 360 -7.92 -1.73 3.49
C GLU A 360 -8.58 -0.47 4.08
N LEU A 361 -7.82 0.45 4.69
CA LEU A 361 -8.33 1.67 5.35
C LEU A 361 -7.78 3.00 4.78
N GLY A 362 -6.80 2.93 3.87
CA GLY A 362 -6.11 4.08 3.30
C GLY A 362 -4.80 4.45 4.01
N VAL A 363 -4.00 5.30 3.36
CA VAL A 363 -2.83 5.94 3.98
C VAL A 363 -3.27 7.00 4.99
N MET A 364 -2.50 7.15 6.05
CA MET A 364 -2.89 7.86 7.26
C MET A 364 -1.66 8.44 7.97
N ARG A 365 -1.84 9.25 9.01
CA ARG A 365 -0.71 9.70 9.83
C ARG A 365 -0.17 8.55 10.71
N ALA A 366 1.14 8.50 10.86
CA ALA A 366 1.81 7.62 11.82
C ALA A 366 3.04 8.30 12.45
N GLY A 367 3.61 7.65 13.45
CA GLY A 367 4.90 8.04 14.03
C GLY A 367 5.71 6.85 14.53
N ILE A 368 7.03 6.97 14.42
CA ILE A 368 8.00 6.00 14.97
C ILE A 368 8.61 6.62 16.22
N PHE A 369 8.61 5.88 17.32
CA PHE A 369 9.09 6.34 18.63
C PHE A 369 10.08 5.33 19.22
N SER A 370 11.26 5.79 19.63
CA SER A 370 12.33 4.94 20.19
C SER A 370 13.21 5.69 21.20
N GLY A 371 13.86 4.94 22.10
CA GLY A 371 14.68 5.54 23.17
C GLY A 371 13.86 6.46 24.08
N ASP A 372 14.40 7.64 24.39
CA ASP A 372 13.78 8.60 25.31
C ASP A 372 12.42 9.12 24.81
N ALA A 373 12.12 9.04 23.51
CA ALA A 373 10.79 9.36 22.96
C ALA A 373 9.66 8.49 23.52
N LEU A 374 9.98 7.32 24.10
CA LEU A 374 9.04 6.42 24.77
C LEU A 374 8.82 6.76 26.26
N VAL A 375 9.46 7.82 26.78
CA VAL A 375 9.45 8.19 28.21
C VAL A 375 9.06 9.66 28.37
N ARG A 376 8.28 9.97 29.40
CA ARG A 376 7.92 11.33 29.82
C ARG A 376 7.96 11.39 31.35
N ASP A 377 8.64 12.38 31.92
CA ASP A 377 8.81 12.56 33.37
C ASP A 377 9.32 11.32 34.13
N GLY A 378 10.16 10.50 33.47
CA GLY A 378 10.68 9.24 34.01
C GLY A 378 9.73 8.03 33.94
N TYR A 379 8.54 8.19 33.35
CA TYR A 379 7.55 7.13 33.17
C TYR A 379 7.38 6.78 31.68
N PRO A 380 7.13 5.51 31.31
CA PRO A 380 6.77 5.16 29.93
C PRO A 380 5.52 5.90 29.48
N ARG A 381 5.57 6.52 28.29
CA ARG A 381 4.39 7.13 27.65
C ARG A 381 3.34 6.08 27.34
N THR A 382 2.06 6.46 27.40
CA THR A 382 0.97 5.55 27.02
C THR A 382 0.81 5.50 25.50
N VAL A 383 0.01 4.57 24.96
CA VAL A 383 -0.29 4.54 23.52
C VAL A 383 -1.09 5.79 23.14
N GLU A 384 -2.00 6.23 24.00
CA GLU A 384 -2.83 7.41 23.83
C GLU A 384 -1.98 8.70 23.74
N ASP A 385 -0.92 8.81 24.56
CA ASP A 385 0.07 9.91 24.46
C ASP A 385 0.75 9.97 23.08
N LEU A 386 1.00 8.82 22.44
CA LEU A 386 1.70 8.71 21.16
C LEU A 386 0.73 8.95 20.00
N VAL A 387 -0.48 8.37 20.07
CA VAL A 387 -1.57 8.62 19.11
C VAL A 387 -1.94 10.10 19.07
N ALA A 388 -2.00 10.78 20.22
CA ALA A 388 -2.28 12.22 20.25
C ALA A 388 -1.20 13.07 19.55
N GLU A 389 0.07 12.65 19.60
CA GLU A 389 1.17 13.31 18.89
C GLU A 389 1.09 13.05 17.38
N VAL A 390 0.78 11.83 16.96
CA VAL A 390 0.52 11.47 15.56
C VAL A 390 -0.69 12.25 15.00
N GLN A 391 -1.77 12.36 15.77
CA GLN A 391 -2.98 13.10 15.39
C GLN A 391 -2.79 14.63 15.39
N ALA A 392 -1.71 15.15 15.97
CA ALA A 392 -1.33 16.56 15.89
C ALA A 392 -0.47 16.89 14.66
N ALA A 393 0.09 15.89 13.97
CA ALA A 393 0.88 16.11 12.77
C ALA A 393 0.01 16.63 11.60
N PRO A 394 0.54 17.51 10.71
CA PRO A 394 -0.15 17.94 9.51
C PRO A 394 -0.56 16.78 8.60
N ALA A 395 -1.64 16.96 7.83
CA ALA A 395 -2.03 16.03 6.78
C ALA A 395 -1.25 16.30 5.48
N MET A 396 -1.09 15.27 4.64
CA MET A 396 -0.50 15.41 3.31
C MET A 396 -1.42 16.12 2.30
N ALA A 397 -2.75 16.02 2.50
CA ALA A 397 -3.72 16.73 1.66
C ALA A 397 -3.65 18.24 1.92
N GLY A 398 -3.55 19.02 0.85
CA GLY A 398 -3.29 20.47 0.90
C GLY A 398 -1.86 20.88 1.24
N ALA A 399 -0.89 19.96 1.27
CA ALA A 399 0.51 20.29 1.55
C ALA A 399 1.25 20.73 0.28
N ASP A 400 1.69 21.99 0.23
CA ASP A 400 2.72 22.47 -0.71
C ASP A 400 4.10 22.03 -0.19
N LEU A 401 4.75 21.11 -0.90
CA LEU A 401 6.04 20.53 -0.50
C LEU A 401 7.12 20.62 -1.57
N ALA A 402 6.78 20.92 -2.83
CA ALA A 402 7.76 20.98 -3.94
C ALA A 402 8.88 22.02 -3.65
N ARG A 403 8.50 23.15 -3.05
CA ARG A 403 9.43 24.22 -2.64
C ARG A 403 10.33 23.84 -1.47
N GLU A 404 9.98 22.84 -0.67
CA GLU A 404 10.83 22.35 0.42
C GLU A 404 11.90 21.35 -0.04
N VAL A 405 11.84 20.92 -1.31
CA VAL A 405 12.71 19.89 -1.88
C VAL A 405 13.46 20.30 -3.15
N SER A 406 13.14 21.46 -3.71
CA SER A 406 13.76 22.03 -4.89
C SER A 406 15.19 22.52 -4.64
N THR A 407 16.01 22.59 -5.69
CA THR A 407 17.32 23.24 -5.69
C THR A 407 17.21 24.74 -5.34
N ASP A 408 18.17 25.25 -4.56
CA ASP A 408 18.27 26.67 -4.21
C ASP A 408 18.75 27.53 -5.41
N GLU A 409 19.65 26.97 -6.22
CA GLU A 409 20.27 27.63 -7.38
C GLU A 409 20.11 26.79 -8.65
N ALA A 410 20.06 27.45 -9.81
CA ALA A 410 20.00 26.78 -11.10
C ALA A 410 21.35 26.15 -11.48
N TYR A 411 21.33 24.95 -12.05
CA TYR A 411 22.54 24.24 -12.48
C TYR A 411 22.33 23.57 -13.85
N VAL A 412 23.42 23.11 -14.47
CA VAL A 412 23.40 22.52 -15.81
C VAL A 412 23.90 21.08 -15.77
N VAL A 413 23.19 20.19 -16.45
CA VAL A 413 23.68 18.86 -16.82
C VAL A 413 23.96 18.88 -18.31
N GLU A 414 25.24 18.80 -18.65
CA GLU A 414 25.71 18.79 -20.04
C GLU A 414 25.48 17.44 -20.72
N PRO A 415 25.34 17.41 -22.06
CA PRO A 415 25.30 16.18 -22.85
C PRO A 415 26.47 15.22 -22.57
N PHE A 416 26.24 13.92 -22.72
CA PHE A 416 27.31 12.93 -22.59
C PHE A 416 28.27 12.98 -23.78
N GLU A 417 29.56 12.73 -23.55
CA GLU A 417 30.56 12.68 -24.62
C GLU A 417 30.15 11.68 -25.72
N GLY A 418 30.24 12.13 -26.98
CA GLY A 418 29.84 11.33 -28.15
C GLY A 418 28.33 11.29 -28.42
N THR A 419 27.48 11.99 -27.64
CA THR A 419 26.04 12.11 -27.92
C THR A 419 25.65 13.35 -28.73
N THR A 420 26.62 14.21 -29.05
CA THR A 420 26.48 15.46 -29.81
C THR A 420 27.21 15.36 -31.16
N PRO A 421 26.51 15.13 -32.30
CA PRO A 421 27.16 14.84 -33.59
C PRO A 421 28.13 15.93 -34.07
N ASP A 422 27.74 17.20 -33.90
CA ASP A 422 28.49 18.38 -34.35
C ASP A 422 29.22 19.10 -33.19
N GLY A 423 29.29 18.47 -32.02
CA GLY A 423 29.79 19.08 -30.78
C GLY A 423 28.76 19.93 -30.02
N GLU A 424 27.68 20.35 -30.68
CA GLU A 424 26.57 21.10 -30.07
C GLU A 424 25.46 20.19 -29.50
N PRO A 425 24.74 20.60 -28.44
CA PRO A 425 23.58 19.86 -27.92
C PRO A 425 22.49 19.69 -28.98
N VAL A 426 21.84 18.52 -29.02
CA VAL A 426 20.73 18.29 -29.96
C VAL A 426 19.51 19.16 -29.62
N ALA A 427 19.34 19.48 -28.33
CA ALA A 427 18.31 20.37 -27.80
C ALA A 427 18.74 20.96 -26.44
N THR A 428 18.15 22.09 -26.08
CA THR A 428 18.23 22.70 -24.75
C THR A 428 16.89 22.56 -24.02
N VAL A 429 16.90 21.91 -22.86
CA VAL A 429 15.71 21.74 -22.00
C VAL A 429 15.87 22.54 -20.72
N VAL A 430 14.82 23.26 -20.32
CA VAL A 430 14.70 23.80 -18.96
C VAL A 430 13.83 22.86 -18.13
N ALA A 431 14.41 22.26 -17.10
CA ALA A 431 13.75 21.37 -16.16
C ALA A 431 13.40 22.12 -14.86
N VAL A 432 12.12 22.33 -14.60
CA VAL A 432 11.66 22.89 -13.32
C VAL A 432 11.73 21.81 -12.25
N ASP A 433 12.57 22.06 -11.25
CA ASP A 433 12.80 21.16 -10.13
C ASP A 433 11.70 21.30 -9.09
N LEU A 434 10.77 20.35 -9.08
CA LEU A 434 9.70 20.20 -8.08
C LEU A 434 10.04 19.13 -7.02
N GLY A 435 11.31 18.71 -6.95
CA GLY A 435 11.79 17.49 -6.28
C GLY A 435 12.40 16.50 -7.27
N ILE A 436 13.16 16.98 -8.25
CA ILE A 436 13.67 16.21 -9.37
C ILE A 436 14.64 15.10 -8.92
N LYS A 437 14.39 13.91 -9.45
CA LYS A 437 15.32 12.78 -9.31
C LYS A 437 16.51 12.92 -10.27
N SER A 438 17.73 12.69 -9.77
CA SER A 438 19.00 12.91 -10.48
C SER A 438 19.12 12.11 -11.79
N MET A 439 18.52 10.93 -11.87
CA MET A 439 18.52 10.14 -13.11
C MET A 439 17.74 10.84 -14.25
N THR A 440 16.75 11.68 -13.97
CA THR A 440 15.92 12.35 -15.00
C THR A 440 16.73 13.25 -15.94
N PRO A 441 17.47 14.28 -15.48
CA PRO A 441 18.33 15.08 -16.37
C PRO A 441 19.44 14.26 -17.00
N GLN A 442 19.93 13.21 -16.33
CA GLN A 442 20.92 12.28 -16.88
C GLN A 442 20.36 11.45 -18.06
N ARG A 443 19.06 11.06 -18.06
CA ARG A 443 18.40 10.41 -19.22
C ARG A 443 18.27 11.33 -20.43
N LEU A 444 18.15 12.63 -20.22
CA LEU A 444 18.15 13.65 -21.27
C LEU A 444 19.58 13.88 -21.80
N ALA A 445 20.57 14.01 -20.90
CA ALA A 445 21.98 14.15 -21.25
C ALA A 445 22.53 12.96 -22.06
N GLN A 446 22.06 11.74 -21.76
CA GLN A 446 22.32 10.51 -22.54
C GLN A 446 21.83 10.58 -24.00
N ARG A 447 20.98 11.56 -24.35
CA ARG A 447 20.39 11.79 -25.67
C ARG A 447 20.92 13.04 -26.36
N GLY A 448 22.03 13.61 -25.88
CA GLY A 448 22.59 14.84 -26.45
C GLY A 448 21.95 16.13 -25.96
N VAL A 449 21.03 16.08 -24.98
CA VAL A 449 20.27 17.25 -24.51
C VAL A 449 21.02 17.96 -23.38
N ARG A 450 21.19 19.29 -23.50
CA ARG A 450 21.63 20.14 -22.38
C ARG A 450 20.43 20.42 -21.49
N VAL A 451 20.55 20.15 -20.19
CA VAL A 451 19.46 20.37 -19.22
C VAL A 451 19.84 21.46 -18.24
N HIS A 452 19.11 22.58 -18.26
CA HIS A 452 19.14 23.60 -17.22
C HIS A 452 18.11 23.23 -16.16
N VAL A 453 18.55 22.79 -14.99
CA VAL A 453 17.66 22.53 -13.85
C VAL A 453 17.48 23.84 -13.08
N VAL A 454 16.23 24.26 -12.90
CA VAL A 454 15.88 25.57 -12.29
C VAL A 454 14.95 25.39 -11.08
N PRO A 455 15.03 26.25 -10.05
CA PRO A 455 14.19 26.15 -8.84
C PRO A 455 12.68 26.16 -9.13
N ALA A 456 11.87 25.54 -8.27
CA ALA A 456 10.41 25.52 -8.35
C ALA A 456 9.79 26.94 -8.41
N ALA A 457 10.44 27.91 -7.77
CA ALA A 457 10.00 29.30 -7.73
C ALA A 457 10.28 30.11 -9.01
N SER A 458 10.94 29.52 -10.02
CA SER A 458 11.29 30.19 -11.28
C SER A 458 10.05 30.75 -11.97
N THR A 459 10.22 31.89 -12.63
CA THR A 459 9.19 32.54 -13.45
C THR A 459 9.32 32.13 -14.91
N ILE A 460 8.30 32.46 -15.72
CA ILE A 460 8.36 32.21 -17.17
C ILE A 460 9.50 32.99 -17.85
N ALA A 461 9.85 34.18 -17.33
CA ALA A 461 10.97 34.96 -17.84
C ALA A 461 12.33 34.29 -17.56
N ASP A 462 12.47 33.64 -16.41
CA ASP A 462 13.68 32.88 -16.07
C ASP A 462 13.83 31.64 -16.97
N ILE A 463 12.72 30.97 -17.30
CA ILE A 463 12.70 29.88 -18.29
C ILE A 463 13.08 30.39 -19.69
N GLU A 464 12.51 31.51 -20.13
CA GLU A 464 12.76 32.09 -21.44
C GLU A 464 14.21 32.59 -21.62
N ALA A 465 14.88 32.98 -20.54
CA ALA A 465 16.28 33.44 -20.58
C ALA A 465 17.26 32.37 -21.11
N TYR A 466 16.91 31.08 -21.03
CA TYR A 466 17.69 29.98 -21.58
C TYR A 466 17.34 29.60 -23.04
N ALA A 467 16.36 30.28 -23.65
CA ALA A 467 15.83 30.00 -24.99
C ALA A 467 15.54 28.50 -25.26
N PRO A 468 14.78 27.79 -24.39
CA PRO A 468 14.61 26.34 -24.47
C PRO A 468 13.92 25.87 -25.75
N ASP A 469 14.38 24.72 -26.26
CA ASP A 469 13.65 23.91 -27.24
C ASP A 469 12.47 23.15 -26.59
N GLY A 470 12.54 22.90 -25.29
CA GLY A 470 11.48 22.26 -24.52
C GLY A 470 11.58 22.53 -23.02
N VAL A 471 10.45 22.40 -22.33
CA VAL A 471 10.35 22.57 -20.87
C VAL A 471 9.90 21.26 -20.25
N PHE A 472 10.52 20.90 -19.14
CA PHE A 472 10.25 19.68 -18.40
C PHE A 472 9.82 20.00 -16.96
N PHE A 473 8.75 19.38 -16.46
CA PHE A 473 8.34 19.48 -15.05
C PHE A 473 8.52 18.13 -14.36
N SER A 474 9.29 18.12 -13.27
CA SER A 474 9.70 16.88 -12.60
C SER A 474 8.60 16.22 -11.76
N ASN A 475 8.96 15.06 -11.22
CA ASN A 475 8.34 14.50 -10.03
C ASN A 475 8.49 15.45 -8.82
N GLY A 476 7.70 15.21 -7.77
CA GLY A 476 7.70 16.03 -6.57
C GLY A 476 6.74 15.52 -5.48
N PRO A 477 6.94 15.93 -4.22
CA PRO A 477 6.05 15.63 -3.09
C PRO A 477 4.88 16.62 -2.98
N GLY A 478 3.87 16.24 -2.20
CA GLY A 478 2.76 17.12 -1.79
C GLY A 478 1.46 16.87 -2.53
N ASP A 479 0.55 17.84 -2.42
CA ASP A 479 -0.78 17.82 -3.04
C ASP A 479 -0.78 18.72 -4.29
N PRO A 480 -1.07 18.21 -5.50
CA PRO A 480 -1.09 19.02 -6.70
C PRO A 480 -2.15 20.12 -6.65
N GLY A 481 -3.17 20.02 -5.79
CA GLY A 481 -4.17 21.06 -5.56
C GLY A 481 -3.59 22.35 -4.95
N ALA A 482 -2.48 22.28 -4.22
CA ALA A 482 -1.80 23.43 -3.64
C ALA A 482 -0.87 24.17 -4.63
N ALA A 483 -0.41 23.48 -5.68
CA ALA A 483 0.57 23.95 -6.65
C ALA A 483 -0.01 25.00 -7.62
N THR A 484 -0.22 26.22 -7.12
CA THR A 484 -0.84 27.33 -7.88
C THR A 484 0.17 28.02 -8.80
N HIS A 485 1.38 28.27 -8.30
CA HIS A 485 2.47 28.89 -9.07
C HIS A 485 2.89 28.02 -10.26
N GLU A 486 3.04 26.73 -10.02
CA GLU A 486 3.51 25.74 -10.98
C GLU A 486 2.50 25.57 -12.12
N VAL A 487 1.19 25.64 -11.82
CA VAL A 487 0.13 25.63 -12.83
C VAL A 487 0.14 26.87 -13.70
N GLU A 488 0.29 28.08 -13.13
CA GLU A 488 0.38 29.31 -13.93
C GLU A 488 1.69 29.38 -14.75
N LEU A 489 2.80 28.89 -14.19
CA LEU A 489 4.06 28.75 -14.90
C LEU A 489 3.91 27.84 -16.13
N LEU A 490 3.29 26.67 -15.96
CA LEU A 490 3.02 25.75 -17.06
C LEU A 490 2.06 26.35 -18.10
N ARG A 491 1.03 27.09 -17.69
CA ARG A 491 0.16 27.83 -18.64
C ARG A 491 0.98 28.82 -19.48
N GLY A 492 1.91 29.54 -18.85
CA GLY A 492 2.85 30.43 -19.56
C GLY A 492 3.72 29.72 -20.59
N VAL A 493 4.11 28.46 -20.35
CA VAL A 493 4.84 27.60 -21.30
C VAL A 493 3.94 27.13 -22.45
N LEU A 494 2.73 26.63 -22.13
CA LEU A 494 1.76 26.16 -23.11
C LEU A 494 1.30 27.28 -24.06
N ASP A 495 1.08 28.48 -23.52
CA ASP A 495 0.70 29.68 -24.28
C ASP A 495 1.73 30.08 -25.35
N ARG A 496 3.01 29.71 -25.15
CA ARG A 496 4.11 29.95 -26.10
C ARG A 496 4.26 28.85 -27.15
N GLY A 497 3.53 27.74 -27.00
CA GLY A 497 3.67 26.56 -27.85
C GLY A 497 5.06 25.92 -27.76
N THR A 498 5.72 26.07 -26.61
CA THR A 498 7.00 25.40 -26.30
C THR A 498 6.73 23.93 -25.96
N PRO A 499 7.46 22.97 -26.55
CA PRO A 499 7.35 21.55 -26.23
C PRO A 499 7.42 21.27 -24.73
N PHE A 500 6.47 20.48 -24.21
CA PHE A 500 6.37 20.17 -22.79
C PHE A 500 6.34 18.66 -22.52
N PHE A 501 7.08 18.25 -21.48
CA PHE A 501 6.99 16.91 -20.90
C PHE A 501 6.91 16.96 -19.36
N GLY A 502 5.91 16.30 -18.78
CA GLY A 502 5.73 16.19 -17.32
C GLY A 502 5.85 14.76 -16.81
N ILE A 503 6.57 14.55 -15.69
CA ILE A 503 6.67 13.26 -14.99
C ILE A 503 6.05 13.36 -13.60
N CYS A 504 5.24 12.37 -13.21
CA CYS A 504 4.63 12.20 -11.89
C CYS A 504 3.86 13.44 -11.39
N PHE A 505 4.50 14.35 -10.67
CA PHE A 505 3.89 15.61 -10.24
C PHE A 505 3.66 16.53 -11.44
N GLY A 506 4.60 16.61 -12.39
CA GLY A 506 4.43 17.32 -13.66
C GLY A 506 3.23 16.86 -14.50
N ASN A 507 2.80 15.60 -14.40
CA ASN A 507 1.56 15.11 -15.00
C ASN A 507 0.30 15.69 -14.32
N GLN A 508 0.34 15.83 -13.00
CA GLN A 508 -0.75 16.42 -12.23
C GLN A 508 -0.82 17.95 -12.47
N ILE A 509 0.33 18.62 -12.59
CA ILE A 509 0.39 20.03 -12.99
C ILE A 509 -0.15 20.21 -14.42
N LEU A 510 0.17 19.34 -15.39
CA LEU A 510 -0.43 19.41 -16.73
C LEU A 510 -1.95 19.23 -16.68
N GLY A 511 -2.45 18.23 -15.96
CA GLY A 511 -3.89 18.03 -15.75
C GLY A 511 -4.57 19.29 -15.23
N ARG A 512 -4.02 19.91 -14.18
CA ARG A 512 -4.57 21.15 -13.60
C ARG A 512 -4.41 22.38 -14.50
N ALA A 513 -3.32 22.50 -15.25
CA ALA A 513 -3.11 23.58 -16.24
C ALA A 513 -4.20 23.54 -17.33
N LEU A 514 -4.47 22.34 -17.85
CA LEU A 514 -5.55 22.05 -18.81
C LEU A 514 -6.96 22.19 -18.23
N GLY A 515 -7.11 22.26 -16.90
CA GLY A 515 -8.38 22.50 -16.20
C GLY A 515 -9.07 21.26 -15.64
N TYR A 516 -8.42 20.09 -15.68
CA TYR A 516 -8.92 18.87 -15.04
C TYR A 516 -8.77 18.92 -13.51
N GLY A 517 -9.55 18.09 -12.82
CA GLY A 517 -9.43 17.89 -11.39
C GLY A 517 -8.25 17.00 -11.02
N THR A 518 -7.95 16.92 -9.72
CA THR A 518 -7.04 15.92 -9.14
C THR A 518 -7.66 15.34 -7.87
N TYR A 519 -7.47 14.05 -7.64
CA TYR A 519 -7.99 13.36 -6.46
C TYR A 519 -6.88 12.58 -5.74
N LYS A 520 -7.05 12.38 -4.43
CA LYS A 520 -6.16 11.55 -3.62
C LYS A 520 -6.57 10.09 -3.73
N LEU A 521 -5.60 9.23 -4.06
CA LEU A 521 -5.77 7.77 -4.07
C LEU A 521 -5.83 7.25 -2.63
N ALA A 522 -6.58 6.17 -2.40
CA ALA A 522 -6.73 5.59 -1.06
C ALA A 522 -5.38 5.23 -0.42
N TYR A 523 -4.46 4.64 -1.19
CA TYR A 523 -3.09 4.34 -0.75
C TYR A 523 -1.98 4.67 -1.76
N GLY A 524 -2.34 5.12 -2.97
CA GLY A 524 -1.39 5.51 -4.02
C GLY A 524 -0.68 4.35 -4.74
N HIS A 525 0.08 4.67 -5.79
CA HIS A 525 0.92 3.72 -6.51
C HIS A 525 2.38 3.93 -6.11
N ARG A 526 2.96 2.91 -5.47
CA ARG A 526 4.30 2.93 -4.89
C ARG A 526 4.99 1.58 -5.08
N GLY A 527 5.85 1.50 -6.10
CA GLY A 527 6.45 0.23 -6.50
C GLY A 527 7.01 0.22 -7.92
N ILE A 528 7.71 -0.86 -8.26
CA ILE A 528 8.44 -1.04 -9.53
C ILE A 528 7.79 -2.10 -10.45
N ASN A 529 6.51 -2.37 -10.25
CA ASN A 529 5.80 -3.51 -10.85
C ASN A 529 4.36 -3.18 -11.27
N GLN A 530 4.06 -1.90 -11.50
CA GLN A 530 2.73 -1.50 -11.96
C GLN A 530 2.61 -1.77 -13.47
N PRO A 531 1.48 -2.32 -13.94
CA PRO A 531 1.20 -2.51 -15.36
C PRO A 531 0.45 -1.29 -15.91
N VAL A 532 1.07 -0.59 -16.87
CA VAL A 532 0.46 0.55 -17.57
C VAL A 532 0.28 0.20 -19.05
N MET A 533 -0.84 0.60 -19.65
CA MET A 533 -1.08 0.46 -21.09
C MET A 533 -0.97 1.80 -21.80
N ASP A 534 -0.10 1.90 -22.80
CA ASP A 534 -0.17 2.93 -23.83
C ASP A 534 -1.36 2.63 -24.73
N ARG A 535 -2.37 3.51 -24.71
CA ARG A 535 -3.63 3.33 -25.45
C ARG A 535 -3.50 3.64 -26.93
N ARG A 536 -2.42 4.29 -27.37
CA ARG A 536 -2.13 4.55 -28.80
C ARG A 536 -1.65 3.30 -29.52
N THR A 537 -0.81 2.50 -28.84
CA THR A 537 -0.17 1.31 -29.43
C THR A 537 -0.74 -0.01 -28.92
N GLY A 538 -1.44 0.01 -27.79
CA GLY A 538 -1.85 -1.20 -27.05
C GLY A 538 -0.69 -1.89 -26.32
N LYS A 539 0.52 -1.30 -26.31
CA LYS A 539 1.68 -1.79 -25.58
C LYS A 539 1.39 -1.74 -24.07
N VAL A 540 1.79 -2.78 -23.36
CA VAL A 540 1.80 -2.81 -21.89
C VAL A 540 3.24 -2.72 -21.42
N GLU A 541 3.45 -1.90 -20.40
CA GLU A 541 4.74 -1.59 -19.79
C GLU A 541 4.70 -1.95 -18.31
N VAL A 542 5.81 -2.47 -17.78
CA VAL A 542 6.01 -2.51 -16.33
C VAL A 542 6.73 -1.22 -15.93
N THR A 543 6.20 -0.52 -14.93
CA THR A 543 6.60 0.86 -14.61
C THR A 543 6.89 1.07 -13.13
N ALA A 544 7.70 2.09 -12.84
CA ALA A 544 7.98 2.56 -11.48
C ALA A 544 7.06 3.73 -11.12
N HIS A 545 6.41 3.67 -9.95
CA HIS A 545 5.47 4.68 -9.47
C HIS A 545 5.82 5.12 -8.05
N ASN A 546 5.66 6.42 -7.78
CA ASN A 546 5.60 6.98 -6.44
C ASN A 546 4.63 8.18 -6.36
N HIS A 547 3.32 7.93 -6.36
CA HIS A 547 2.32 9.01 -6.25
C HIS A 547 1.13 8.63 -5.36
N GLY A 548 0.65 9.62 -4.60
CA GLY A 548 -0.56 9.55 -3.77
C GLY A 548 -1.80 10.20 -4.41
N PHE A 549 -1.63 10.89 -5.54
CA PHE A 549 -2.68 11.64 -6.24
C PHE A 549 -2.72 11.22 -7.71
N ALA A 550 -3.84 11.51 -8.38
CA ALA A 550 -4.06 11.26 -9.80
C ALA A 550 -4.90 12.37 -10.43
N VAL A 551 -4.85 12.49 -11.77
CA VAL A 551 -5.68 13.43 -12.55
C VAL A 551 -7.06 12.82 -12.79
N ASP A 552 -8.10 13.66 -12.66
CA ASP A 552 -9.48 13.35 -13.02
C ASP A 552 -9.76 13.82 -14.46
N ALA A 553 -9.37 13.00 -15.44
CA ALA A 553 -9.61 13.23 -16.86
C ALA A 553 -10.47 12.10 -17.46
N PRO A 554 -11.37 12.38 -18.41
CA PRO A 554 -12.18 11.35 -19.06
C PRO A 554 -11.30 10.29 -19.73
N LEU A 555 -11.48 9.02 -19.34
CA LEU A 555 -10.72 7.92 -19.93
C LEU A 555 -11.05 7.72 -21.41
N ASP A 556 -12.32 7.81 -21.81
CA ASP A 556 -12.76 7.43 -23.15
C ASP A 556 -12.88 8.60 -24.12
N GLY A 557 -12.25 8.46 -25.29
CA GLY A 557 -12.29 9.43 -26.39
C GLY A 557 -11.34 10.62 -26.25
N GLU A 558 -11.49 11.57 -27.16
CA GLU A 558 -10.91 12.91 -27.06
C GLU A 558 -11.80 13.79 -26.18
N SER A 559 -11.20 14.60 -25.32
CA SER A 559 -11.89 15.63 -24.55
C SER A 559 -11.29 17.01 -24.84
N VAL A 560 -12.08 18.07 -24.74
CA VAL A 560 -11.57 19.44 -24.84
C VAL A 560 -11.09 19.88 -23.45
N ALA A 561 -9.89 20.47 -23.38
CA ALA A 561 -9.28 20.96 -22.15
C ALA A 561 -10.25 21.91 -21.41
N PRO A 562 -10.71 21.61 -20.18
CA PRO A 562 -11.74 22.41 -19.52
C PRO A 562 -11.37 23.87 -19.22
N HIS A 563 -10.08 24.22 -19.22
CA HIS A 563 -9.61 25.56 -18.93
C HIS A 563 -10.02 26.58 -20.01
N ASP A 564 -10.50 27.74 -19.54
CA ASP A 564 -10.77 28.95 -20.35
C ASP A 564 -11.57 28.66 -21.63
N GLY A 565 -12.61 27.83 -21.51
CA GLY A 565 -13.53 27.51 -22.61
C GLY A 565 -12.98 26.59 -23.71
N GLY A 566 -11.89 25.86 -23.45
CA GLY A 566 -11.25 24.99 -24.45
C GLY A 566 -9.95 25.54 -25.03
N ARG A 567 -9.36 26.55 -24.38
CA ARG A 567 -8.16 27.28 -24.85
C ARG A 567 -6.98 26.40 -25.24
N TYR A 568 -6.77 25.28 -24.55
CA TYR A 568 -5.68 24.35 -24.81
C TYR A 568 -6.05 23.17 -25.73
N GLY A 569 -7.18 23.26 -26.44
CA GLY A 569 -7.57 22.32 -27.48
C GLY A 569 -7.96 20.94 -26.95
N ARG A 570 -7.73 19.91 -27.76
CA ARG A 570 -8.11 18.52 -27.49
C ARG A 570 -7.02 17.76 -26.75
N VAL A 571 -7.43 16.88 -25.84
CA VAL A 571 -6.59 16.12 -24.94
C VAL A 571 -7.12 14.68 -24.86
N VAL A 572 -6.21 13.71 -24.85
CA VAL A 572 -6.51 12.30 -24.63
C VAL A 572 -5.76 11.74 -23.42
N VAL A 573 -6.38 10.79 -22.72
CA VAL A 573 -5.67 9.91 -21.79
C VAL A 573 -4.85 8.93 -22.61
N SER A 574 -3.53 9.17 -22.68
CA SER A 574 -2.60 8.39 -23.48
C SER A 574 -2.21 7.08 -22.79
N HIS A 575 -2.13 7.07 -21.44
CA HIS A 575 -1.74 5.91 -20.65
C HIS A 575 -2.71 5.65 -19.50
N VAL A 576 -2.99 4.38 -19.20
CA VAL A 576 -3.93 3.96 -18.15
C VAL A 576 -3.38 2.81 -17.31
N GLY A 577 -3.62 2.86 -16.00
CA GLY A 577 -3.22 1.81 -15.05
C GLY A 577 -4.12 0.58 -15.19
N LEU A 578 -3.54 -0.58 -15.51
CA LEU A 578 -4.32 -1.81 -15.74
C LEU A 578 -4.85 -2.46 -14.45
N ASN A 579 -4.39 -2.03 -13.27
CA ASN A 579 -4.86 -2.54 -11.99
C ASN A 579 -6.21 -1.93 -11.56
N ASP A 580 -6.45 -0.66 -11.87
CA ASP A 580 -7.56 0.13 -11.30
C ASP A 580 -8.10 1.27 -12.18
N GLN A 581 -7.60 1.41 -13.41
CA GLN A 581 -8.03 2.41 -14.41
C GLN A 581 -7.71 3.87 -14.04
N VAL A 582 -6.70 4.10 -13.19
CA VAL A 582 -6.14 5.45 -12.97
C VAL A 582 -5.54 6.02 -14.27
N VAL A 583 -5.66 7.35 -14.45
CA VAL A 583 -5.00 8.09 -15.52
C VAL A 583 -3.50 8.10 -15.28
N GLU A 584 -2.74 7.43 -16.14
CA GLU A 584 -1.28 7.28 -16.02
C GLU A 584 -0.51 8.13 -17.04
N GLY A 585 -1.20 8.87 -17.92
CA GLY A 585 -0.60 9.85 -18.82
C GLY A 585 -1.60 10.60 -19.68
N LEU A 586 -1.22 11.81 -20.07
CA LEU A 586 -2.01 12.74 -20.90
C LEU A 586 -1.23 13.10 -22.18
N GLU A 587 -1.96 13.46 -23.23
CA GLU A 587 -1.41 13.97 -24.48
C GLU A 587 -2.34 15.03 -25.05
N CYS A 588 -1.80 16.23 -25.29
CA CYS A 588 -2.49 17.29 -26.02
C CYS A 588 -2.34 17.03 -27.51
N LEU A 589 -3.43 17.12 -28.27
CA LEU A 589 -3.44 16.87 -29.72
C LEU A 589 -3.19 18.13 -30.54
N ASP A 590 -3.51 19.30 -29.97
CA ASP A 590 -3.39 20.61 -30.63
C ASP A 590 -2.22 21.46 -30.07
N LEU A 591 -1.44 20.90 -29.13
CA LEU A 591 -0.25 21.51 -28.52
C LEU A 591 0.86 20.47 -28.38
N PRO A 592 2.15 20.85 -28.44
CA PRO A 592 3.28 19.93 -28.28
C PRO A 592 3.51 19.57 -26.79
N ALA A 593 2.53 18.98 -26.12
CA ALA A 593 2.57 18.73 -24.68
C ALA A 593 2.03 17.33 -24.31
N PHE A 594 2.81 16.57 -23.55
CA PHE A 594 2.39 15.29 -22.99
C PHE A 594 2.96 15.07 -21.57
N SER A 595 2.42 14.08 -20.86
CA SER A 595 2.93 13.72 -19.53
C SER A 595 2.63 12.27 -19.17
N VAL A 596 3.38 11.74 -18.20
CA VAL A 596 3.10 10.44 -17.57
C VAL A 596 3.17 10.54 -16.05
N GLN A 597 2.34 9.77 -15.38
CA GLN A 597 2.18 9.78 -13.92
C GLN A 597 3.19 8.88 -13.19
N TYR A 598 3.81 7.95 -13.93
CA TYR A 598 4.89 7.07 -13.51
C TYR A 598 6.27 7.68 -13.82
N HIS A 599 7.34 6.92 -13.58
CA HIS A 599 8.74 7.35 -13.61
C HIS A 599 9.57 6.65 -14.72
N PRO A 600 9.60 7.18 -15.96
CA PRO A 600 10.39 6.68 -17.08
C PRO A 600 11.91 6.65 -16.85
N GLU A 601 12.43 7.47 -15.93
CA GLU A 601 13.85 7.47 -15.55
C GLU A 601 14.28 6.17 -14.84
N ALA A 602 13.29 5.45 -14.29
CA ALA A 602 13.42 4.32 -13.38
C ALA A 602 14.09 4.73 -12.07
N ALA A 603 15.27 4.18 -11.75
CA ALA A 603 16.06 4.50 -10.55
C ALA A 603 15.21 4.63 -9.27
N ALA A 604 14.68 3.53 -8.72
CA ALA A 604 14.80 2.16 -9.17
C ALA A 604 13.60 1.71 -10.02
N GLY A 605 13.80 0.71 -10.89
CA GLY A 605 12.70 0.02 -11.55
C GLY A 605 13.02 -0.52 -12.95
N PRO A 606 11.99 -1.01 -13.66
CA PRO A 606 12.09 -1.43 -15.07
C PRO A 606 12.34 -0.24 -16.01
N HIS A 607 12.92 -0.52 -17.18
CA HIS A 607 13.29 0.50 -18.18
C HIS A 607 12.28 0.57 -19.36
N ASP A 608 11.16 -0.16 -19.31
CA ASP A 608 10.19 -0.32 -20.40
C ASP A 608 9.68 1.01 -20.99
N ALA A 609 9.63 2.04 -20.13
CA ALA A 609 9.14 3.39 -20.35
C ALA A 609 10.20 4.38 -20.88
N ALA A 610 11.48 4.00 -20.95
CA ALA A 610 12.58 4.94 -21.22
C ALA A 610 12.48 5.65 -22.58
N TYR A 611 11.70 5.11 -23.52
CA TYR A 611 11.41 5.70 -24.84
C TYR A 611 10.68 7.05 -24.78
N LEU A 612 10.04 7.39 -23.64
CA LEU A 612 9.34 8.68 -23.47
C LEU A 612 10.30 9.88 -23.52
N PHE A 613 11.57 9.68 -23.16
CA PHE A 613 12.62 10.70 -23.37
C PHE A 613 13.01 10.84 -24.84
N ASP A 614 13.04 9.75 -25.62
CA ASP A 614 13.28 9.81 -27.07
C ASP A 614 12.13 10.56 -27.76
N ARG A 615 10.88 10.22 -27.41
CA ARG A 615 9.67 10.92 -27.84
C ARG A 615 9.73 12.44 -27.55
N PHE A 616 10.27 12.85 -26.41
CA PHE A 616 10.41 14.28 -26.09
C PHE A 616 11.45 14.97 -26.98
N VAL A 617 12.58 14.31 -27.28
CA VAL A 617 13.58 14.82 -28.24
C VAL A 617 12.99 14.93 -29.65
N GLU A 618 12.25 13.92 -30.11
CA GLU A 618 11.53 13.94 -31.40
C GLU A 618 10.52 15.10 -31.48
N LEU A 619 9.79 15.36 -30.40
CA LEU A 619 8.81 16.44 -30.30
C LEU A 619 9.48 17.82 -30.41
N MET A 620 10.61 18.02 -29.73
CA MET A 620 11.42 19.24 -29.84
C MET A 620 11.97 19.43 -31.27
N ALA A 621 12.54 18.37 -31.86
CA ALA A 621 13.10 18.41 -33.21
C ALA A 621 12.02 18.74 -34.27
N SER A 622 10.85 18.11 -34.18
CA SER A 622 9.70 18.39 -35.06
C SER A 622 9.26 19.85 -34.95
N ARG A 623 9.11 20.36 -33.72
CA ARG A 623 8.69 21.74 -33.47
C ARG A 623 9.72 22.78 -33.96
N ARG A 624 11.01 22.46 -33.87
CA ARG A 624 12.09 23.31 -34.43
C ARG A 624 11.99 23.38 -35.96
N ALA A 625 11.76 22.24 -36.62
CA ALA A 625 11.60 22.18 -38.08
C ALA A 625 10.38 22.97 -38.58
N GLU A 626 9.23 22.87 -37.90
CA GLU A 626 8.02 23.67 -38.18
C GLU A 626 8.31 25.18 -38.13
N ARG A 627 9.00 25.64 -37.07
CA ARG A 627 9.33 27.06 -36.87
C ARG A 627 10.25 27.59 -37.97
N SER A 628 11.27 26.80 -38.37
CA SER A 628 12.15 27.17 -39.49
C SER A 628 11.39 27.24 -40.81
N ALA A 629 10.51 26.28 -41.10
CA ALA A 629 9.72 26.28 -42.33
C ALA A 629 8.76 27.48 -42.41
N ALA A 630 8.15 27.89 -41.30
CA ALA A 630 7.30 29.08 -41.24
C ALA A 630 8.08 30.40 -41.43
N ALA A 631 9.30 30.49 -40.88
CA ALA A 631 10.18 31.64 -41.08
C ALA A 631 10.63 31.76 -42.55
N ASP A 632 10.98 30.65 -43.18
CA ASP A 632 11.36 30.59 -44.61
C ASP A 632 10.21 30.95 -45.56
N GLN A 633 8.95 30.74 -45.16
CA GLN A 633 7.78 31.16 -45.93
C GLN A 633 7.55 32.67 -45.81
N ASN A 634 7.52 33.21 -44.59
CA ASN A 634 7.37 34.65 -44.37
C ASN A 634 8.48 35.47 -45.06
N THR A 635 9.71 34.95 -45.13
CA THR A 635 10.85 35.62 -45.79
C THR A 635 10.80 35.54 -47.33
N LYS A 636 9.90 34.72 -47.91
CA LYS A 636 9.65 34.64 -49.35
C LYS A 636 8.42 35.42 -49.82
N GLU A 637 7.55 35.80 -48.88
CA GLU A 637 6.37 36.64 -49.14
C GLU A 637 6.62 38.14 -48.84
N SER A 638 7.75 38.47 -48.19
CA SER A 638 8.25 39.83 -47.95
C SER A 638 9.23 40.32 -49.03
#